data_AF-A0A314UQS5-F1
#
_entry.id   AF-A0A314UQS5-F1
#
_cell.length_a   1.000
_cell.length_b   1.000
_cell.length_c   1.000
_cell.angle_alpha   90.00
_cell.angle_beta   90.00
_cell.angle_gamma   90.00
#
_symmetry.space_group_name_H-M   'P 1'
#
loop_
_entity.id
_entity.type
_entity.pdbx_description
1 polymer ?
#
loop_
_entity_poly.entity_id
_entity_poly.type
_entity_poly.pdbx_seq_one_letter_code
_entity_poly.pdbx_strand_id
1 'polypeptide(L)'
;MVSVHCGNRWGFSAATDEQGGEKMLKSMLGCCKVYISESRNRAALEGIERAAKLFSEAPIVNKFEDETYNRVGYTLVSKLAPKPSEDPCPLRMAVLAMVKAAFETIDLEMHCGSHPRLGVVDHICFHPLLGASLDQVAGVAHFLGADVGSNLQVPTFLYGAAHEEGRTLDSIRRELGYFKPTSSGEQWVGGPKSEYLALKPDKGPPQVTQGKGVIVIGATRWVDNYNVPVFSTDIAAVRRIAKRVSGRGGGLPSVQAMALAHGESVIEVACNLLEPEKVGGDRVQLEVERLSEEEGMRVGKGYFTDFSQEKLIESYLQSGLVKQTLTLAAKIKRWREEMDHSPACKDKKKKTIDQSMLLCCKLYISESRNHAALDAIERAARLDPESVIVNKFEDRAYNRVRYTIVSYVMHDSTGSAIYSPLQQTVMAMAEAAFGAINLEQHSGAHPRLGVVDDIVFHPLARASLDEAAWLAKAVAVDIGNRFQVPVYLYAAAHPTGKALDTIRRELGYYRPNFMGSQWAGWTMPEILREKPDEGPTSICPARGISMIGAHVAATRRIARMVSARGGGLPTVQTLGLVHGEDSTEIACMLLEPNQIGGERVQNHVEMLAAQEGLDVEKGYFTDHSPDMIIEKYMKLTSEDRN
;
A
#
# COMPACT_ATOMS: atom_id res chain seq x y z
N MET A 1 -46.13 -37.00 -43.09
CA MET A 1 -45.58 -37.97 -42.12
C MET A 1 -45.01 -37.15 -40.97
N VAL A 2 -45.71 -37.14 -39.84
CA VAL A 2 -45.46 -36.32 -38.65
C VAL A 2 -45.73 -37.21 -37.44
N SER A 3 -44.80 -37.26 -36.48
CA SER A 3 -44.98 -37.45 -35.00
C SER A 3 -43.67 -37.95 -34.34
N VAL A 4 -42.99 -37.26 -33.40
CA VAL A 4 -43.05 -37.13 -31.89
C VAL A 4 -42.52 -38.39 -31.12
N HIS A 5 -41.50 -38.38 -30.21
CA HIS A 5 -41.56 -38.06 -28.73
C HIS A 5 -40.21 -38.12 -27.93
N CYS A 6 -40.12 -37.23 -26.90
CA CYS A 6 -39.56 -37.22 -25.51
C CYS A 6 -38.18 -37.77 -25.03
N GLY A 7 -37.38 -36.89 -24.39
CA GLY A 7 -36.96 -36.96 -22.95
C GLY A 7 -35.60 -37.58 -22.54
N ASN A 8 -34.67 -36.78 -21.95
CA ASN A 8 -34.19 -36.92 -20.56
C ASN A 8 -33.12 -35.89 -20.12
N ARG A 9 -33.18 -35.55 -18.83
CA ARG A 9 -32.34 -34.63 -18.04
C ARG A 9 -31.29 -35.46 -17.28
N TRP A 10 -29.98 -35.21 -17.46
CA TRP A 10 -28.90 -35.62 -16.53
C TRP A 10 -27.80 -34.55 -16.52
N GLY A 11 -27.36 -34.18 -15.32
CA GLY A 11 -26.70 -32.91 -15.01
C GLY A 11 -25.24 -32.78 -15.44
N PHE A 12 -24.87 -31.53 -15.71
CA PHE A 12 -23.49 -31.09 -15.59
C PHE A 12 -23.40 -30.15 -14.40
N SER A 13 -22.63 -30.59 -13.40
CA SER A 13 -22.18 -29.81 -12.27
C SER A 13 -21.67 -28.44 -12.76
N ALA A 14 -22.28 -27.37 -12.25
CA ALA A 14 -21.61 -26.09 -12.21
C ALA A 14 -20.38 -26.29 -11.31
N ALA A 15 -19.20 -26.43 -11.90
CA ALA A 15 -17.97 -26.10 -11.20
C ALA A 15 -17.97 -24.58 -11.04
N THR A 16 -18.75 -24.12 -10.05
CA THR A 16 -18.48 -22.88 -9.36
C THR A 16 -17.02 -22.90 -8.93
N ASP A 17 -16.39 -21.74 -8.95
CA ASP A 17 -15.03 -21.49 -8.48
C ASP A 17 -14.98 -21.61 -6.93
N GLU A 18 -15.59 -22.67 -6.39
CA GLU A 18 -15.68 -22.99 -4.96
C GLU A 18 -14.31 -23.31 -4.38
N GLN A 19 -13.33 -23.71 -5.19
CA GLN A 19 -11.99 -24.04 -4.69
C GLN A 19 -11.17 -22.80 -4.28
N GLY A 20 -11.49 -21.61 -4.82
CA GLY A 20 -10.92 -20.34 -4.36
C GLY A 20 -11.58 -19.84 -3.07
N GLY A 21 -12.92 -19.92 -3.02
CA GLY A 21 -13.74 -19.53 -1.86
C GLY A 21 -13.56 -20.45 -0.65
N GLU A 22 -13.50 -21.77 -0.84
CA GLU A 22 -13.26 -22.76 0.21
C GLU A 22 -11.84 -22.69 0.80
N LYS A 23 -10.85 -22.21 0.03
CA LYS A 23 -9.48 -21.99 0.55
C LYS A 23 -9.38 -20.75 1.42
N MET A 24 -10.17 -19.73 1.13
CA MET A 24 -10.24 -18.49 1.91
C MET A 24 -10.91 -18.72 3.28
N LEU A 25 -11.94 -19.56 3.32
CA LEU A 25 -12.62 -20.04 4.54
C LEU A 25 -11.76 -20.95 5.44
N LYS A 26 -10.53 -21.32 5.04
CA LYS A 26 -9.63 -22.22 5.78
C LYS A 26 -8.35 -21.55 6.30
N SER A 27 -8.16 -20.24 6.13
CA SER A 27 -6.96 -19.56 6.62
C SER A 27 -7.10 -19.21 8.10
N MET A 28 -6.23 -19.78 8.94
CA MET A 28 -6.12 -19.47 10.37
C MET A 28 -5.05 -18.41 10.59
N LEU A 29 -5.39 -17.27 11.20
CA LEU A 29 -4.44 -16.18 11.45
C LEU A 29 -4.14 -16.00 12.94
N GLY A 30 -2.88 -15.74 13.26
CA GLY A 30 -2.44 -15.34 14.60
C GLY A 30 -1.94 -13.91 14.57
N CYS A 31 -2.30 -13.15 15.60
CA CYS A 31 -1.73 -11.83 15.87
C CYS A 31 -0.78 -11.93 17.07
N CYS A 32 0.32 -11.17 17.02
CA CYS A 32 1.20 -10.94 18.16
C CYS A 32 1.40 -9.44 18.36
N LYS A 33 1.11 -8.95 19.57
CA LYS A 33 1.42 -7.58 20.01
C LYS A 33 2.68 -7.63 20.87
N VAL A 34 3.71 -6.89 20.48
CA VAL A 34 5.02 -6.83 21.13
C VAL A 34 5.26 -5.41 21.65
N TYR A 35 5.37 -5.26 22.96
CA TYR A 35 5.62 -3.96 23.59
C TYR A 35 7.05 -3.85 24.09
N ILE A 36 7.76 -2.84 23.62
CA ILE A 36 9.17 -2.57 23.93
C ILE A 36 9.29 -1.23 24.63
N SER A 37 10.05 -1.21 25.72
CA SER A 37 10.34 -0.03 26.54
C SER A 37 11.44 0.82 25.89
N GLU A 38 11.14 1.36 24.71
CA GLU A 38 11.97 2.32 23.96
C GLU A 38 11.12 2.93 22.85
N SER A 39 11.24 4.24 22.61
CA SER A 39 10.68 4.92 21.42
C SER A 39 11.56 6.03 20.87
N ARG A 40 12.64 6.39 21.56
CA ARG A 40 13.53 7.51 21.23
C ARG A 40 14.78 7.07 20.48
N ASN A 41 15.29 5.87 20.78
CA ASN A 41 16.47 5.31 20.12
C ASN A 41 16.13 4.71 18.74
N ARG A 42 16.07 5.57 17.72
CA ARG A 42 15.73 5.18 16.34
C ARG A 42 16.59 4.04 15.79
N ALA A 43 17.89 4.03 16.06
CA ALA A 43 18.79 3.00 15.54
C ALA A 43 18.48 1.61 16.12
N ALA A 44 18.15 1.54 17.42
CA ALA A 44 17.70 0.31 18.06
C ALA A 44 16.36 -0.16 17.47
N LEU A 45 15.37 0.74 17.35
CA LEU A 45 14.06 0.44 16.78
C LEU A 45 14.15 -0.09 15.34
N GLU A 46 14.93 0.57 14.49
CA GLU A 46 15.17 0.10 13.13
C GLU A 46 15.87 -1.26 13.09
N GLY A 47 16.76 -1.54 14.05
CA GLY A 47 17.39 -2.86 14.22
C GLY A 47 16.38 -3.95 14.53
N ILE A 48 15.44 -3.67 15.43
CA ILE A 48 14.36 -4.57 15.82
C ILE A 48 13.40 -4.81 14.64
N GLU A 49 13.01 -3.75 13.93
CA GLU A 49 12.15 -3.85 12.74
C GLU A 49 12.85 -4.64 11.61
N ARG A 50 14.16 -4.45 11.41
CA ARG A 50 14.95 -5.25 10.44
C ARG A 50 14.96 -6.73 10.81
N ALA A 51 15.05 -7.07 12.10
CA ALA A 51 15.01 -8.46 12.55
C ALA A 51 13.66 -9.13 12.20
N ALA A 52 12.55 -8.41 12.36
CA ALA A 52 11.22 -8.89 11.95
C ALA A 52 11.12 -9.12 10.43
N LYS A 53 11.70 -8.21 9.63
CA LYS A 53 11.64 -8.25 8.15
C LYS A 53 12.26 -9.51 7.54
N LEU A 54 13.14 -10.22 8.25
CA LEU A 54 13.66 -11.53 7.83
C LEU A 54 12.55 -12.59 7.72
N PHE A 55 11.46 -12.42 8.47
CA PHE A 55 10.35 -13.34 8.56
C PHE A 55 9.15 -12.78 7.83
N SER A 56 9.29 -12.75 6.51
CA SER A 56 8.30 -12.08 5.66
C SER A 56 6.88 -12.62 5.89
N GLU A 57 6.68 -13.89 6.24
CA GLU A 57 5.36 -14.49 6.49
C GLU A 57 4.64 -13.97 7.75
N ALA A 58 5.38 -13.27 8.62
CA ALA A 58 4.90 -12.58 9.81
C ALA A 58 5.30 -11.09 9.78
N PRO A 59 4.76 -10.28 8.86
CA PRO A 59 5.09 -8.87 8.76
C PRO A 59 4.56 -8.08 9.97
N ILE A 60 5.24 -6.98 10.27
CA ILE A 60 4.71 -5.92 11.12
C ILE A 60 3.61 -5.20 10.32
N VAL A 61 2.37 -5.29 10.79
CA VAL A 61 1.19 -4.69 10.15
C VAL A 61 0.76 -3.37 10.80
N ASN A 62 1.22 -3.11 12.04
CA ASN A 62 1.05 -1.84 12.72
C ASN A 62 2.23 -1.53 13.64
N LYS A 63 2.51 -0.25 13.84
CA LYS A 63 3.47 0.31 14.80
C LYS A 63 2.83 1.50 15.50
N PHE A 64 2.80 1.47 16.82
CA PHE A 64 2.39 2.60 17.65
C PHE A 64 3.56 3.05 18.52
N GLU A 65 4.03 4.27 18.33
CA GLU A 65 5.20 4.82 19.01
C GLU A 65 4.77 5.99 19.90
N ASP A 66 5.11 5.95 21.18
CA ASP A 66 4.83 7.02 22.14
C ASP A 66 6.11 7.48 22.84
N GLU A 67 6.54 8.70 22.52
CA GLU A 67 7.78 9.29 23.04
C GLU A 67 7.70 9.61 24.53
N THR A 68 6.53 10.03 25.02
CA THR A 68 6.30 10.40 26.43
C THR A 68 6.36 9.17 27.33
N TYR A 69 5.65 8.12 26.93
CA TYR A 69 5.70 6.82 27.59
C TYR A 69 7.05 6.13 27.44
N ASN A 70 7.86 6.54 26.47
CA ASN A 70 9.07 5.86 26.04
C ASN A 70 8.83 4.38 25.77
N ARG A 71 7.82 4.11 24.93
CA ARG A 71 7.34 2.76 24.62
C ARG A 71 6.85 2.68 23.17
N VAL A 72 7.14 1.57 22.52
CA VAL A 72 6.63 1.22 21.19
C VAL A 72 5.85 -0.10 21.27
N GLY A 73 4.72 -0.15 20.56
CA GLY A 73 3.95 -1.36 20.30
C GLY A 73 4.07 -1.76 18.83
N TYR A 74 4.45 -3.01 18.58
CA TYR A 74 4.43 -3.60 17.24
C TYR A 74 3.36 -4.67 17.17
N THR A 75 2.62 -4.70 16.07
CA THR A 75 1.61 -5.72 15.81
C THR A 75 2.02 -6.53 14.59
N LEU A 76 2.22 -7.83 14.77
CA LEU A 76 2.58 -8.79 13.72
C LEU A 76 1.41 -9.74 13.48
N VAL A 77 1.16 -10.10 12.23
CA VAL A 77 0.13 -11.08 11.86
C VAL A 77 0.75 -12.14 10.98
N SER A 78 0.35 -13.41 11.16
CA SER A 78 0.84 -14.52 10.35
C SER A 78 -0.22 -15.61 10.24
N LYS A 79 -0.11 -16.44 9.21
CA LYS A 79 -0.81 -17.73 9.18
C LYS A 79 -0.32 -18.64 10.30
N LEU A 80 -1.25 -19.43 10.83
CA LEU A 80 -0.99 -20.48 11.82
C LEU A 80 -1.26 -21.86 11.24
N ALA A 81 -0.54 -22.85 11.74
CA ALA A 81 -0.80 -24.25 11.42
C ALA A 81 -2.07 -24.74 12.14
N PRO A 82 -2.83 -25.70 11.56
CA PRO A 82 -4.06 -26.22 12.15
C PRO A 82 -3.90 -26.90 13.51
N LYS A 83 -2.69 -27.38 13.82
CA LYS A 83 -2.36 -27.97 15.12
C LYS A 83 -1.17 -27.25 15.73
N PRO A 84 -1.15 -27.03 17.06
CA PRO A 84 0.06 -26.60 17.75
C PRO A 84 1.16 -27.62 17.49
N SER A 85 2.28 -27.18 16.93
CA SER A 85 3.48 -27.99 16.75
C SER A 85 4.64 -27.35 17.51
N GLU A 86 5.59 -28.16 17.94
CA GLU A 86 6.89 -27.65 18.43
C GLU A 86 7.66 -26.93 17.33
N ASP A 87 7.41 -27.29 16.07
CA ASP A 87 8.05 -26.66 14.92
C ASP A 87 7.85 -25.14 14.92
N PRO A 88 8.93 -24.36 14.77
CA PRO A 88 8.86 -22.91 14.88
C PRO A 88 8.04 -22.31 13.73
N CYS A 89 6.88 -21.73 14.05
CA CYS A 89 6.08 -20.98 13.07
C CYS A 89 6.69 -19.59 12.78
N PRO A 90 6.39 -18.99 11.62
CA PRO A 90 6.96 -17.68 11.24
C PRO A 90 6.72 -16.58 12.28
N LEU A 91 5.53 -16.56 12.91
CA LEU A 91 5.19 -15.57 13.94
C LEU A 91 6.10 -15.67 15.17
N ARG A 92 6.33 -16.90 15.67
CA ARG A 92 7.24 -17.16 16.79
C ARG A 92 8.65 -16.69 16.48
N MET A 93 9.14 -17.03 15.29
CA MET A 93 10.52 -16.73 14.90
C MET A 93 10.74 -15.23 14.67
N ALA A 94 9.77 -14.54 14.06
CA ALA A 94 9.81 -13.09 13.89
C ALA A 94 9.90 -12.38 15.24
N VAL A 95 9.01 -12.75 16.17
CA VAL A 95 8.95 -12.16 17.50
C VAL A 95 10.22 -12.50 18.29
N LEU A 96 10.72 -13.73 18.24
CA LEU A 96 11.97 -14.11 18.90
C LEU A 96 13.16 -13.30 18.38
N ALA A 97 13.23 -13.07 17.07
CA ALA A 97 14.28 -12.25 16.46
C ALA A 97 14.19 -10.77 16.89
N MET A 98 12.98 -10.22 16.96
CA MET A 98 12.75 -8.87 17.51
C MET A 98 13.18 -8.77 18.97
N VAL A 99 12.81 -9.76 19.79
CA VAL A 99 13.18 -9.82 21.21
C VAL A 99 14.70 -9.88 21.39
N LYS A 100 15.38 -10.72 20.60
CA LYS A 100 16.83 -10.80 20.60
C LYS A 100 17.47 -9.46 20.23
N ALA A 101 17.03 -8.84 19.13
CA ALA A 101 17.54 -7.55 18.70
C ALA A 101 17.30 -6.44 19.75
N ALA A 102 16.15 -6.46 20.43
CA ALA A 102 15.84 -5.51 21.48
C ALA A 102 16.82 -5.65 22.66
N PHE A 103 17.07 -6.88 23.13
CA PHE A 103 18.05 -7.12 24.20
C PHE A 103 19.50 -6.85 23.81
N GLU A 104 19.84 -6.85 22.53
CA GLU A 104 21.19 -6.52 22.03
C GLU A 104 21.41 -5.01 21.88
N THR A 105 20.35 -4.21 21.78
CA THR A 105 20.44 -2.79 21.39
C THR A 105 19.89 -1.81 22.42
N ILE A 106 19.08 -2.28 23.37
CA ILE A 106 18.45 -1.45 24.40
C ILE A 106 18.96 -1.90 25.78
N ASP A 107 19.36 -0.91 26.57
CA ASP A 107 19.71 -1.08 27.97
C ASP A 107 18.64 -0.46 28.87
N LEU A 108 17.92 -1.30 29.61
CA LEU A 108 16.86 -0.88 30.52
C LEU A 108 17.39 0.01 31.67
N GLU A 109 18.68 -0.09 32.04
CA GLU A 109 19.28 0.77 33.06
C GLU A 109 19.27 2.24 32.65
N MET A 110 19.30 2.50 31.33
CA MET A 110 19.24 3.83 30.74
C MET A 110 17.81 4.29 30.43
N HIS A 111 16.81 3.42 30.61
CA HIS A 111 15.42 3.73 30.28
C HIS A 111 14.80 4.70 31.30
N CYS A 112 14.08 5.69 30.78
CA CYS A 112 13.21 6.58 31.54
C CYS A 112 11.94 6.89 30.73
N GLY A 113 10.77 6.61 31.33
CA GLY A 113 9.46 6.91 30.74
C GLY A 113 8.35 6.99 31.79
N SER A 114 7.19 7.52 31.39
CA SER A 114 6.00 7.62 32.27
C SER A 114 5.08 6.40 32.20
N HIS A 115 5.35 5.44 31.31
CA HIS A 115 4.61 4.18 31.28
C HIS A 115 5.28 3.12 32.16
N PRO A 116 4.52 2.38 32.98
CA PRO A 116 5.08 1.30 33.76
C PRO A 116 5.66 0.20 32.88
N ARG A 117 6.75 -0.42 33.33
CA ARG A 117 7.45 -1.49 32.61
C ARG A 117 8.25 -2.39 33.54
N LEU A 118 8.39 -3.65 33.14
CA LEU A 118 9.18 -4.68 33.82
C LEU A 118 10.50 -5.04 33.10
N GLY A 119 10.59 -4.78 31.80
CA GLY A 119 11.73 -5.20 30.97
C GLY A 119 11.89 -4.37 29.71
N VAL A 120 12.99 -4.60 28.98
CA VAL A 120 13.22 -4.05 27.63
C VAL A 120 12.07 -4.46 26.72
N VAL A 121 11.77 -5.76 26.68
CA VAL A 121 10.52 -6.27 26.12
C VAL A 121 9.59 -6.52 27.30
N ASP A 122 8.69 -5.58 27.55
CA ASP A 122 7.82 -5.59 28.74
C ASP A 122 6.75 -6.68 28.63
N HIS A 123 6.09 -6.74 27.48
CA HIS A 123 4.86 -7.50 27.33
C HIS A 123 4.69 -7.99 25.90
N ILE A 124 4.40 -9.28 25.76
CA ILE A 124 4.02 -9.92 24.50
C ILE A 124 2.66 -10.58 24.70
N CYS A 125 1.72 -10.36 23.78
CA CYS A 125 0.45 -11.04 23.76
C CYS A 125 0.15 -11.62 22.38
N PHE A 126 -0.23 -12.89 22.35
CA PHE A 126 -0.79 -13.51 21.16
C PHE A 126 -2.32 -13.53 21.24
N HIS A 127 -2.96 -13.20 20.12
CA HIS A 127 -4.41 -13.19 19.98
C HIS A 127 -4.82 -14.03 18.78
N PRO A 128 -5.86 -14.87 18.91
CA PRO A 128 -6.42 -15.57 17.76
C PRO A 128 -7.09 -14.56 16.83
N LEU A 129 -6.84 -14.68 15.53
CA LEU A 129 -7.55 -13.98 14.47
C LEU A 129 -8.14 -15.01 13.49
N LEU A 130 -9.10 -14.58 12.67
CA LEU A 130 -9.68 -15.31 11.53
C LEU A 130 -9.52 -16.85 11.60
N GLY A 131 -10.45 -17.54 12.24
CA GLY A 131 -10.48 -19.01 12.29
C GLY A 131 -9.45 -19.69 13.20
N ALA A 132 -8.47 -18.98 13.77
CA ALA A 132 -7.57 -19.53 14.78
C ALA A 132 -8.26 -19.65 16.14
N SER A 133 -7.88 -20.67 16.92
CA SER A 133 -8.31 -20.86 18.30
C SER A 133 -7.34 -20.23 19.30
N LEU A 134 -7.83 -19.98 20.51
CA LEU A 134 -7.00 -19.49 21.62
C LEU A 134 -5.89 -20.48 21.98
N ASP A 135 -6.16 -21.79 21.90
CA ASP A 135 -5.17 -22.83 22.20
C ASP A 135 -4.00 -22.83 21.21
N GLN A 136 -4.27 -22.53 19.93
CA GLN A 136 -3.21 -22.44 18.91
C GLN A 136 -2.24 -21.31 19.24
N VAL A 137 -2.73 -20.13 19.56
CA VAL A 137 -1.87 -19.00 19.93
C VAL A 137 -1.23 -19.15 21.31
N ALA A 138 -1.89 -19.87 22.23
CA ALA A 138 -1.30 -20.25 23.52
C ALA A 138 -0.09 -21.17 23.36
N GLY A 139 -0.17 -22.14 22.45
CA GLY A 139 0.98 -22.98 22.10
C GLY A 139 2.17 -22.15 21.61
N VAL A 140 1.93 -21.20 20.70
CA VAL A 140 2.96 -20.28 20.20
C VAL A 140 3.59 -19.47 21.33
N ALA A 141 2.77 -18.91 22.22
CA ALA A 141 3.24 -18.14 23.38
C ALA A 141 4.08 -18.98 24.34
N HIS A 142 3.65 -20.21 24.65
CA HIS A 142 4.37 -21.13 25.53
C HIS A 142 5.75 -21.48 24.96
N PHE A 143 5.83 -21.79 23.66
CA PHE A 143 7.08 -22.13 23.01
C PHE A 143 8.02 -20.93 22.81
N LEU A 144 7.49 -19.73 22.57
CA LEU A 144 8.29 -18.50 22.59
C LEU A 144 8.88 -18.27 23.99
N GLY A 145 8.07 -18.45 25.05
CA GLY A 145 8.55 -18.30 26.41
C GLY A 145 9.67 -19.29 26.76
N ALA A 146 9.58 -20.52 26.25
CA ALA A 146 10.67 -21.49 26.36
C ALA A 146 11.94 -20.98 25.66
N ASP A 147 11.87 -20.50 24.41
CA ASP A 147 13.03 -19.99 23.67
C ASP A 147 13.68 -18.80 24.38
N VAL A 148 12.88 -17.84 24.85
CA VAL A 148 13.40 -16.65 25.52
C VAL A 148 14.06 -17.04 26.86
N GLY A 149 13.40 -17.91 27.62
CA GLY A 149 13.93 -18.41 28.87
C GLY A 149 15.24 -19.20 28.72
N SER A 150 15.31 -20.13 27.75
CA SER A 150 16.48 -20.99 27.56
C SER A 150 17.60 -20.34 26.74
N ASN A 151 17.26 -19.64 25.65
CA ASN A 151 18.27 -19.18 24.69
C ASN A 151 18.76 -17.77 25.01
N LEU A 152 17.89 -16.92 25.54
CA LEU A 152 18.22 -15.53 25.87
C LEU A 152 18.51 -15.33 27.36
N GLN A 153 18.26 -16.37 28.17
CA GLN A 153 18.51 -16.42 29.62
C GLN A 153 17.80 -15.26 30.35
N VAL A 154 16.53 -15.03 30.02
CA VAL A 154 15.71 -13.97 30.62
C VAL A 154 14.56 -14.59 31.43
N PRO A 155 14.32 -14.15 32.69
CA PRO A 155 13.17 -14.58 33.46
C PRO A 155 11.88 -14.26 32.72
N THR A 156 11.11 -15.30 32.40
CA THR A 156 9.94 -15.22 31.54
C THR A 156 8.70 -15.71 32.29
N PHE A 157 7.67 -14.87 32.32
CA PHE A 157 6.39 -15.17 32.97
C PHE A 157 5.30 -15.40 31.92
N LEU A 158 4.55 -16.49 32.07
CA LEU A 158 3.44 -16.85 31.22
C LEU A 158 2.11 -16.42 31.83
N TYR A 159 1.15 -16.02 31.00
CA TYR A 159 -0.19 -15.65 31.47
C TYR A 159 -1.29 -15.96 30.45
N GLY A 160 -2.54 -15.83 30.89
CA GLY A 160 -3.72 -16.17 30.09
C GLY A 160 -3.71 -17.65 29.74
N ALA A 161 -4.13 -17.97 28.52
CA ALA A 161 -4.19 -19.35 28.04
C ALA A 161 -2.80 -20.01 27.89
N ALA A 162 -1.71 -19.22 27.91
CA ALA A 162 -0.35 -19.76 27.83
C ALA A 162 0.17 -20.30 29.17
N HIS A 163 -0.52 -20.00 30.29
CA HIS A 163 -0.18 -20.48 31.63
C HIS A 163 -1.19 -21.55 32.06
N GLU A 164 -0.72 -22.66 32.64
CA GLU A 164 -1.56 -23.82 32.99
C GLU A 164 -2.75 -23.45 33.88
N GLU A 165 -2.54 -22.59 34.87
CA GLU A 165 -3.60 -22.13 35.79
C GLU A 165 -4.35 -20.88 35.29
N GLY A 166 -4.07 -20.37 34.08
CA GLY A 166 -4.79 -19.22 33.52
C GLY A 166 -4.54 -17.89 34.24
N ARG A 167 -3.34 -17.69 34.82
CA ARG A 167 -2.99 -16.50 35.59
C ARG A 167 -3.17 -15.21 34.78
N THR A 168 -3.65 -14.14 35.42
CA THR A 168 -3.86 -12.85 34.75
C THR A 168 -2.59 -12.00 34.65
N LEU A 169 -2.50 -11.17 33.61
CA LEU A 169 -1.40 -10.23 33.42
C LEU A 169 -1.27 -9.23 34.57
N ASP A 170 -2.39 -8.75 35.12
CA ASP A 170 -2.39 -7.77 36.22
C ASP A 170 -1.94 -8.39 37.56
N SER A 171 -2.14 -9.70 37.76
CA SER A 171 -1.58 -10.43 38.92
C SER A 171 -0.05 -10.45 38.86
N ILE A 172 0.53 -10.86 37.72
CA ILE A 172 1.98 -10.89 37.51
C ILE A 172 2.58 -9.50 37.70
N ARG A 173 2.01 -8.50 37.01
CA ARG A 173 2.44 -7.10 37.11
C ARG A 173 2.43 -6.59 38.56
N ARG A 174 1.42 -6.95 39.35
CA ARG A 174 1.31 -6.53 40.75
C ARG A 174 2.40 -7.14 41.63
N GLU A 175 2.66 -8.43 41.47
CA GLU A 175 3.68 -9.15 42.24
C GLU A 175 5.10 -8.72 41.88
N LEU A 176 5.33 -8.35 40.62
CA LEU A 176 6.61 -7.85 40.13
C LEU A 176 6.78 -6.33 40.30
N GLY A 177 5.82 -5.65 40.96
CA GLY A 177 5.94 -4.23 41.30
C GLY A 177 5.71 -3.24 40.16
N TYR A 178 5.13 -3.67 39.03
CA TYR A 178 4.89 -2.86 37.83
C TYR A 178 4.21 -1.52 38.12
N PHE A 179 3.17 -1.51 38.98
CA PHE A 179 2.33 -0.32 39.24
C PHE A 179 2.95 0.69 40.21
N LYS A 180 4.21 0.51 40.62
CA LYS A 180 4.93 1.43 41.51
C LYS A 180 6.05 2.11 40.71
N PRO A 181 6.02 3.45 40.56
CA PRO A 181 7.14 4.19 39.97
C PRO A 181 8.45 3.89 40.71
N THR A 182 9.56 3.81 39.98
CA THR A 182 10.89 3.57 40.57
C THR A 182 11.62 4.86 40.93
N SER A 183 11.10 6.01 40.48
CA SER A 183 11.57 7.37 40.76
C SER A 183 10.43 8.27 41.27
N SER A 184 10.75 9.47 41.76
CA SER A 184 9.76 10.51 42.05
C SER A 184 9.13 11.04 40.74
N GLY A 185 7.87 11.48 40.81
CA GLY A 185 7.20 12.13 39.67
C GLY A 185 6.55 11.19 38.65
N GLU A 186 6.02 10.04 39.06
CA GLU A 186 5.30 9.09 38.17
C GLU A 186 6.17 8.55 37.02
N GLN A 187 7.48 8.42 37.28
CA GLN A 187 8.44 7.92 36.31
C GLN A 187 9.00 6.56 36.68
N TRP A 188 9.23 5.78 35.63
CA TRP A 188 9.86 4.49 35.68
C TRP A 188 11.25 4.62 35.07
N VAL A 189 12.26 4.61 35.94
CA VAL A 189 13.69 4.79 35.62
C VAL A 189 14.50 3.55 35.99
N GLY A 190 15.39 3.14 35.08
CA GLY A 190 16.36 2.07 35.28
C GLY A 190 15.80 0.65 35.38
N GLY A 191 16.70 -0.32 35.53
CA GLY A 191 16.39 -1.74 35.66
C GLY A 191 15.86 -2.15 37.05
N PRO A 192 15.48 -3.43 37.23
CA PRO A 192 15.06 -3.96 38.52
C PRO A 192 16.18 -3.86 39.57
N LYS A 193 15.83 -3.41 40.78
CA LYS A 193 16.80 -3.18 41.88
C LYS A 193 17.29 -4.46 42.57
N SER A 194 16.56 -5.57 42.42
CA SER A 194 16.90 -6.86 43.01
C SER A 194 17.31 -7.82 41.91
N GLU A 195 18.42 -8.53 42.11
CA GLU A 195 18.86 -9.60 41.20
C GLU A 195 17.96 -10.84 41.26
N TYR A 196 17.26 -11.05 42.38
CA TYR A 196 16.35 -12.19 42.56
C TYR A 196 14.90 -11.71 42.60
N LEU A 197 14.04 -12.43 41.87
CA LEU A 197 12.61 -12.18 41.79
C LEU A 197 11.89 -12.79 42.99
N ALA A 198 10.89 -12.08 43.51
CA ALA A 198 10.00 -12.58 44.55
C ALA A 198 9.11 -13.74 44.04
N LEU A 199 8.88 -13.77 42.73
CA LEU A 199 8.08 -14.77 42.05
C LEU A 199 9.00 -15.59 41.13
N LYS A 200 8.88 -16.91 41.21
CA LYS A 200 9.62 -17.83 40.34
C LYS A 200 9.14 -17.68 38.89
N PRO A 201 10.03 -17.48 37.90
CA PRO A 201 9.64 -17.44 36.50
C PRO A 201 9.20 -18.81 35.99
N ASP A 202 8.28 -18.80 35.03
CA ASP A 202 7.78 -20.02 34.39
C ASP A 202 8.84 -20.64 33.47
N LYS A 203 9.62 -19.79 32.80
CA LYS A 203 10.74 -20.18 31.93
C LYS A 203 11.96 -19.29 32.19
N GLY A 204 13.15 -19.85 32.00
CA GLY A 204 14.42 -19.14 32.18
C GLY A 204 14.90 -19.09 33.64
N PRO A 205 16.05 -18.43 33.88
CA PRO A 205 16.66 -18.37 35.20
C PRO A 205 15.87 -17.44 36.15
N PRO A 206 15.94 -17.66 37.49
CA PRO A 206 15.33 -16.75 38.47
C PRO A 206 16.12 -15.45 38.66
N GLN A 207 17.36 -15.39 38.14
CA GLN A 207 18.23 -14.23 38.22
C GLN A 207 17.91 -13.24 37.09
N VAL A 208 17.79 -11.97 37.44
CA VAL A 208 17.49 -10.88 36.50
C VAL A 208 18.76 -10.15 36.11
N THR A 209 18.94 -9.91 34.80
CA THR A 209 19.93 -8.94 34.31
C THR A 209 19.28 -7.55 34.30
N GLN A 210 19.87 -6.56 34.97
CA GLN A 210 19.28 -5.23 35.12
C GLN A 210 18.97 -4.57 33.78
N GLY A 211 19.93 -4.56 32.85
CA GLY A 211 19.74 -4.04 31.49
C GLY A 211 18.68 -4.74 30.62
N LYS A 212 18.18 -5.93 31.01
CA LYS A 212 17.11 -6.64 30.29
C LYS A 212 15.76 -6.59 31.02
N GLY A 213 15.78 -6.66 32.35
CA GLY A 213 14.59 -6.85 33.18
C GLY A 213 13.96 -8.23 32.98
N VAL A 214 12.63 -8.29 33.05
CA VAL A 214 11.85 -9.52 32.85
C VAL A 214 10.83 -9.35 31.73
N ILE A 215 10.40 -10.46 31.15
CA ILE A 215 9.43 -10.47 30.05
C ILE A 215 8.17 -11.22 30.44
N VAL A 216 7.02 -10.68 30.06
CA VAL A 216 5.71 -11.30 30.29
C VAL A 216 5.06 -11.66 28.96
N ILE A 217 4.81 -12.95 28.71
CA ILE A 217 4.32 -13.49 27.44
C ILE A 217 3.01 -14.22 27.70
N GLY A 218 2.00 -14.04 26.86
CA GLY A 218 0.75 -14.75 27.06
C GLY A 218 -0.11 -14.82 25.83
N ALA A 219 -1.25 -15.48 25.99
CA ALA A 219 -2.26 -15.62 24.96
C ALA A 219 -3.64 -15.32 25.54
N THR A 220 -4.39 -14.45 24.88
CA THR A 220 -5.73 -14.04 25.33
C THR A 220 -6.68 -13.91 24.15
N ARG A 221 -7.98 -13.77 24.43
CA ARG A 221 -8.93 -13.28 23.43
C ARG A 221 -8.55 -11.86 22.98
N TRP A 222 -9.24 -11.34 21.99
CA TRP A 222 -8.94 -10.01 21.48
C TRP A 222 -9.08 -8.93 22.57
N VAL A 223 -8.14 -7.99 22.60
CA VAL A 223 -8.13 -6.85 23.53
C VAL A 223 -7.83 -5.57 22.75
N ASP A 224 -8.69 -4.58 22.91
CA ASP A 224 -8.46 -3.22 22.42
C ASP A 224 -7.86 -2.34 23.51
N ASN A 225 -7.01 -1.40 23.11
CA ASN A 225 -6.40 -0.42 23.97
C ASN A 225 -6.93 0.97 23.58
N TYR A 226 -7.63 1.62 24.51
CA TYR A 226 -8.27 2.91 24.28
C TYR A 226 -7.87 3.89 25.39
N ASN A 227 -7.21 4.98 25.02
CA ASN A 227 -6.71 5.97 25.97
C ASN A 227 -7.54 7.25 25.84
N VAL A 228 -7.91 7.83 26.99
CA VAL A 228 -8.67 9.09 27.05
C VAL A 228 -7.83 10.16 27.77
N PRO A 229 -7.41 11.23 27.07
CA PRO A 229 -6.67 12.33 27.69
C PRO A 229 -7.54 13.13 28.66
N VAL A 230 -7.06 13.35 29.89
CA VAL A 230 -7.67 14.25 30.88
C VAL A 230 -6.70 15.41 31.12
N PHE A 231 -7.16 16.64 30.90
CA PHE A 231 -6.34 17.85 31.03
C PHE A 231 -6.24 18.26 32.50
N SER A 232 -5.35 17.60 33.24
CA SER A 232 -5.15 17.79 34.68
C SER A 232 -3.71 17.44 35.08
N THR A 233 -3.24 18.02 36.18
CA THR A 233 -2.00 17.65 36.87
C THR A 233 -2.26 16.83 38.13
N ASP A 234 -3.52 16.64 38.52
CA ASP A 234 -3.90 15.87 39.72
C ASP A 234 -4.03 14.38 39.39
N ILE A 235 -2.90 13.67 39.48
CA ILE A 235 -2.85 12.21 39.28
C ILE A 235 -3.70 11.44 40.30
N ALA A 236 -3.91 11.97 41.51
CA ALA A 236 -4.71 11.29 42.52
C ALA A 236 -6.20 11.31 42.13
N ALA A 237 -6.69 12.42 41.59
CA ALA A 237 -8.04 12.51 41.04
C ALA A 237 -8.23 11.61 39.82
N VAL A 238 -7.32 11.65 38.85
CA VAL A 238 -7.46 10.79 37.65
C VAL A 238 -7.32 9.31 38.00
N ARG A 239 -6.56 8.93 39.05
CA ARG A 239 -6.57 7.56 39.62
C ARG A 239 -7.93 7.16 40.19
N ARG A 240 -8.66 8.08 40.84
CA ARG A 240 -10.04 7.82 41.31
C ARG A 240 -10.98 7.60 40.12
N ILE A 241 -10.85 8.42 39.08
CA ILE A 241 -11.61 8.27 37.82
C ILE A 241 -11.32 6.92 37.19
N ALA A 242 -10.04 6.59 36.93
CA ALA A 242 -9.65 5.31 36.34
C ALA A 242 -10.15 4.11 37.17
N LYS A 243 -10.12 4.20 38.51
CA LYS A 243 -10.69 3.16 39.37
C LYS A 243 -12.20 2.99 39.14
N ARG A 244 -12.96 4.09 39.02
CA ARG A 244 -14.41 4.08 38.78
C ARG A 244 -14.79 3.67 37.36
N VAL A 245 -13.91 3.89 36.37
CA VAL A 245 -14.08 3.36 35.00
C VAL A 245 -13.86 1.85 34.97
N SER A 246 -12.84 1.38 35.69
CA SER A 246 -12.43 -0.03 35.72
C SER A 246 -13.51 -0.93 36.33
N GLY A 247 -13.80 -2.07 35.69
CA GLY A 247 -14.77 -3.04 36.17
C GLY A 247 -14.43 -3.57 37.58
N ARG A 248 -13.14 -3.68 37.91
CA ARG A 248 -12.70 -4.06 39.27
C ARG A 248 -13.08 -3.02 40.33
N GLY A 249 -13.24 -1.76 39.95
CA GLY A 249 -13.71 -0.70 40.84
C GLY A 249 -15.21 -0.46 40.80
N GLY A 250 -15.98 -1.35 40.17
CA GLY A 250 -17.44 -1.24 40.02
C GLY A 250 -17.90 -0.47 38.78
N GLY A 251 -16.97 -0.16 37.86
CA GLY A 251 -17.24 0.56 36.62
C GLY A 251 -17.75 -0.32 35.49
N LEU A 252 -17.28 -0.02 34.28
CA LEU A 252 -17.68 -0.73 33.07
C LEU A 252 -17.19 -2.20 33.12
N PRO A 253 -18.06 -3.18 32.82
CA PRO A 253 -17.67 -4.59 32.83
C PRO A 253 -16.57 -4.85 31.79
N SER A 254 -15.63 -5.73 32.14
CA SER A 254 -14.54 -6.15 31.24
C SER A 254 -13.61 -5.01 30.78
N VAL A 255 -13.63 -3.85 31.44
CA VAL A 255 -12.67 -2.77 31.26
C VAL A 255 -11.66 -2.77 32.40
N GLN A 256 -10.37 -2.73 32.06
CA GLN A 256 -9.29 -2.43 32.99
C GLN A 256 -8.78 -1.03 32.70
N ALA A 257 -8.76 -0.14 33.68
CA ALA A 257 -8.29 1.23 33.51
C ALA A 257 -7.19 1.60 34.52
N MET A 258 -6.25 2.43 34.10
CA MET A 258 -5.25 3.05 34.96
C MET A 258 -4.99 4.50 34.54
N ALA A 259 -4.52 5.32 35.47
CA ALA A 259 -4.11 6.69 35.19
C ALA A 259 -2.61 6.73 34.89
N LEU A 260 -2.22 7.35 33.78
CA LEU A 260 -0.83 7.48 33.33
C LEU A 260 -0.51 8.94 33.02
N ALA A 261 0.59 9.46 33.55
CA ALA A 261 1.05 10.80 33.21
C ALA A 261 1.51 10.84 31.74
N HIS A 262 1.03 11.82 30.98
CA HIS A 262 1.37 12.00 29.57
C HIS A 262 1.74 13.46 29.30
N GLY A 263 3.00 13.81 29.56
CA GLY A 263 3.48 15.18 29.52
C GLY A 263 3.20 15.94 30.81
N GLU A 264 3.32 17.26 30.78
CA GLU A 264 3.28 18.09 32.00
C GLU A 264 1.86 18.37 32.51
N SER A 265 0.87 18.39 31.61
CA SER A 265 -0.49 18.87 31.92
C SER A 265 -1.61 17.92 31.47
N VAL A 266 -1.25 16.69 31.09
CA VAL A 266 -2.20 15.68 30.65
C VAL A 266 -1.93 14.38 31.40
N ILE A 267 -3.01 13.75 31.84
CA ILE A 267 -3.00 12.41 32.40
C ILE A 267 -4.02 11.61 31.61
N GLU A 268 -3.62 10.45 31.09
CA GLU A 268 -4.52 9.58 30.37
C GLU A 268 -5.20 8.60 31.32
N VAL A 269 -6.50 8.38 31.10
CA VAL A 269 -7.18 7.17 31.55
C VAL A 269 -6.94 6.12 30.46
N ALA A 270 -5.91 5.30 30.65
CA ALA A 270 -5.54 4.24 29.72
C ALA A 270 -6.36 2.98 30.01
N CYS A 271 -7.11 2.50 29.02
CA CYS A 271 -8.03 1.38 29.17
C CYS A 271 -7.66 0.20 28.28
N ASN A 272 -7.71 -1.01 28.87
CA ASN A 272 -7.76 -2.27 28.13
C ASN A 272 -9.22 -2.75 28.12
N LEU A 273 -9.78 -2.94 26.92
CA LEU A 273 -11.12 -3.48 26.71
C LEU A 273 -10.98 -4.98 26.46
N LEU A 274 -11.31 -5.79 27.46
CA LEU A 274 -11.10 -7.24 27.41
C LEU A 274 -12.16 -7.98 26.58
N GLU A 275 -13.31 -7.34 26.38
CA GLU A 275 -14.44 -7.80 25.56
C GLU A 275 -14.99 -6.59 24.77
N PRO A 276 -14.24 -6.09 23.77
CA PRO A 276 -14.58 -4.84 23.06
C PRO A 276 -15.91 -4.91 22.30
N GLU A 277 -16.41 -6.12 22.01
CA GLU A 277 -17.75 -6.35 21.47
C GLU A 277 -18.89 -6.00 22.45
N LYS A 278 -18.60 -5.93 23.76
CA LYS A 278 -19.56 -5.57 24.82
C LYS A 278 -19.43 -4.11 25.26
N VAL A 279 -18.19 -3.64 25.37
CA VAL A 279 -17.86 -2.28 25.80
C VAL A 279 -16.81 -1.69 24.86
N GLY A 280 -17.26 -0.84 23.95
CA GLY A 280 -16.41 -0.11 23.02
C GLY A 280 -15.81 1.16 23.61
N GLY A 281 -14.89 1.77 22.85
CA GLY A 281 -14.23 3.02 23.23
C GLY A 281 -15.18 4.20 23.40
N ASP A 282 -16.31 4.22 22.69
CA ASP A 282 -17.39 5.20 22.83
C ASP A 282 -17.99 5.22 24.25
N ARG A 283 -18.24 4.03 24.82
CA ARG A 283 -18.77 3.91 26.19
C ARG A 283 -17.73 4.31 27.23
N VAL A 284 -16.46 3.97 26.98
CA VAL A 284 -15.36 4.39 27.84
C VAL A 284 -15.21 5.91 27.81
N GLN A 285 -15.23 6.52 26.62
CA GLN A 285 -15.17 7.97 26.43
C GLN A 285 -16.25 8.68 27.26
N LEU A 286 -17.51 8.25 27.11
CA LEU A 286 -18.63 8.84 27.84
C LEU A 286 -18.48 8.70 29.36
N GLU A 287 -18.01 7.55 29.85
CA GLU A 287 -17.85 7.35 31.29
C GLU A 287 -16.67 8.18 31.85
N VAL A 288 -15.57 8.32 31.10
CA VAL A 288 -14.46 9.20 31.50
C VAL A 288 -14.91 10.67 31.52
N GLU A 289 -15.66 11.11 30.50
CA GLU A 289 -16.22 12.47 30.44
C GLU A 289 -17.11 12.74 31.65
N ARG A 290 -18.07 11.86 31.93
CA ARG A 290 -19.00 11.98 33.05
C ARG A 290 -18.28 12.05 34.40
N LEU A 291 -17.30 11.18 34.63
CA LEU A 291 -16.53 11.13 35.88
C LEU A 291 -15.57 12.30 36.03
N SER A 292 -15.02 12.80 34.92
CA SER A 292 -14.14 13.97 34.93
C SER A 292 -14.92 15.26 35.16
N GLU A 293 -16.14 15.36 34.64
CA GLU A 293 -17.05 16.49 34.91
C GLU A 293 -17.39 16.59 36.39
N GLU A 294 -17.63 15.47 37.08
CA GLU A 294 -17.83 15.43 38.54
C GLU A 294 -16.62 15.98 39.33
N GLU A 295 -15.40 15.81 38.80
CA GLU A 295 -14.15 16.31 39.38
C GLU A 295 -13.73 17.68 38.80
N GLY A 296 -14.56 18.29 37.95
CA GLY A 296 -14.32 19.62 37.35
C GLY A 296 -13.19 19.64 36.30
N MET A 297 -12.90 18.52 35.66
CA MET A 297 -11.79 18.35 34.70
C MET A 297 -12.28 18.31 33.25
N ARG A 298 -11.45 18.85 32.34
CA ARG A 298 -11.70 18.75 30.89
C ARG A 298 -11.10 17.46 30.33
N VAL A 299 -11.79 16.88 29.36
CA VAL A 299 -11.42 15.62 28.71
C VAL A 299 -11.22 15.85 27.22
N GLY A 300 -10.18 15.24 26.66
CA GLY A 300 -9.92 15.20 25.22
C GLY A 300 -10.59 13.99 24.55
N LYS A 301 -10.56 13.97 23.21
CA LYS A 301 -11.05 12.81 22.46
C LYS A 301 -10.09 11.64 22.64
N GLY A 302 -10.60 10.49 23.07
CA GLY A 302 -9.81 9.28 23.21
C GLY A 302 -9.47 8.64 21.86
N TYR A 303 -8.46 7.80 21.88
CA TYR A 303 -7.90 7.16 20.69
C TYR A 303 -7.49 5.71 20.97
N PHE A 304 -7.48 4.88 19.92
CA PHE A 304 -6.97 3.52 19.99
C PHE A 304 -5.45 3.51 19.76
N THR A 305 -4.72 2.66 20.49
CA THR A 305 -3.27 2.49 20.30
C THR A 305 -2.92 1.42 19.28
N ASP A 306 -3.92 0.77 18.67
CA ASP A 306 -3.75 -0.28 17.67
C ASP A 306 -4.94 -0.29 16.69
N PHE A 307 -4.82 -1.03 15.60
CA PHE A 307 -5.90 -1.24 14.64
C PHE A 307 -6.91 -2.29 15.14
N SER A 308 -8.13 -2.25 14.58
CA SER A 308 -9.15 -3.27 14.82
C SER A 308 -8.75 -4.63 14.23
N GLN A 309 -9.41 -5.71 14.67
CA GLN A 309 -9.18 -7.06 14.12
C GLN A 309 -9.31 -7.09 12.60
N GLU A 310 -10.37 -6.49 12.08
CA GLU A 310 -10.68 -6.46 10.65
C GLU A 310 -9.58 -5.74 9.89
N LYS A 311 -9.16 -4.56 10.40
CA LYS A 311 -8.13 -3.76 9.74
C LYS A 311 -6.76 -4.45 9.75
N LEU A 312 -6.44 -5.21 10.80
CA LEU A 312 -5.21 -6.01 10.87
C LEU A 312 -5.25 -7.19 9.89
N ILE A 313 -6.39 -7.88 9.78
CA ILE A 313 -6.58 -8.96 8.82
C ILE A 313 -6.45 -8.40 7.40
N GLU A 314 -7.12 -7.29 7.08
CA GLU A 314 -7.01 -6.61 5.80
C GLU A 314 -5.57 -6.22 5.48
N SER A 315 -4.87 -5.57 6.41
CA SER A 315 -3.46 -5.16 6.27
C SER A 315 -2.55 -6.37 6.02
N TYR A 316 -2.75 -7.46 6.76
CA TYR A 316 -2.01 -8.70 6.55
C TYR A 316 -2.28 -9.31 5.18
N LEU A 317 -3.55 -9.40 4.77
CA LEU A 317 -3.90 -9.97 3.46
C LEU A 317 -3.33 -9.12 2.32
N GLN A 318 -3.37 -7.79 2.44
CA GLN A 318 -2.71 -6.86 1.52
C GLN A 318 -1.19 -7.12 1.46
N SER A 319 -0.53 -7.32 2.60
CA SER A 319 0.90 -7.65 2.65
C SER A 319 1.21 -9.04 2.03
N GLY A 320 0.28 -10.00 2.13
CA GLY A 320 0.37 -11.33 1.53
C GLY A 320 0.13 -11.34 0.02
N LEU A 321 -0.75 -10.45 -0.48
CA LEU A 321 -0.99 -10.23 -1.91
C LEU A 321 0.28 -9.68 -2.59
N VAL A 322 0.98 -8.73 -1.96
CA VAL A 322 2.32 -8.26 -2.41
C VAL A 322 3.32 -9.42 -2.53
N LYS A 323 3.24 -10.43 -1.65
CA LYS A 323 4.14 -11.61 -1.64
C LYS A 323 3.80 -12.70 -2.64
N GLN A 324 2.50 -12.94 -2.90
CA GLN A 324 2.12 -13.81 -4.01
C GLN A 324 2.60 -13.22 -5.34
N THR A 325 2.61 -11.89 -5.47
CA THR A 325 3.18 -11.19 -6.62
C THR A 325 4.72 -11.29 -6.68
N LEU A 326 5.44 -11.26 -5.54
CA LEU A 326 6.88 -11.55 -5.50
C LEU A 326 7.24 -13.00 -5.87
N THR A 327 6.39 -13.97 -5.50
CA THR A 327 6.60 -15.39 -5.87
C THR A 327 6.24 -15.62 -7.33
N LEU A 328 5.26 -14.88 -7.87
CA LEU A 328 4.93 -14.85 -9.28
C LEU A 328 6.05 -14.16 -10.08
N ALA A 329 6.65 -13.08 -9.58
CA ALA A 329 7.82 -12.42 -10.18
C ALA A 329 9.06 -13.34 -10.19
N ALA A 330 9.29 -14.12 -9.13
CA ALA A 330 10.33 -15.15 -9.10
C ALA A 330 10.03 -16.32 -10.06
N LYS A 331 8.77 -16.73 -10.18
CA LYS A 331 8.32 -17.70 -11.20
C LYS A 331 8.42 -17.16 -12.61
N ILE A 332 8.15 -15.87 -12.85
CA ILE A 332 8.31 -15.15 -14.12
C ILE A 332 9.79 -15.01 -14.48
N LYS A 333 10.66 -14.77 -13.49
CA LYS A 333 12.12 -14.75 -13.65
C LYS A 333 12.66 -16.13 -14.07
N ARG A 334 12.20 -17.20 -13.40
CA ARG A 334 12.51 -18.59 -13.77
C ARG A 334 11.88 -19.00 -15.11
N TRP A 335 10.69 -18.49 -15.42
CA TRP A 335 10.05 -18.62 -16.73
C TRP A 335 10.87 -17.93 -17.83
N ARG A 336 11.47 -16.77 -17.55
CA ARG A 336 12.36 -16.03 -18.46
C ARG A 336 13.64 -16.81 -18.77
N GLU A 337 14.16 -17.55 -17.80
CA GLU A 337 15.36 -18.40 -17.95
C GLU A 337 15.07 -19.69 -18.73
N GLU A 338 13.86 -20.23 -18.64
CA GLU A 338 13.38 -21.39 -19.42
C GLU A 338 12.85 -21.00 -20.83
N MET A 339 12.74 -19.71 -21.14
CA MET A 339 11.98 -19.16 -22.28
C MET A 339 12.74 -19.04 -23.61
N ASP A 340 14.00 -19.44 -23.70
CA ASP A 340 14.76 -19.22 -24.93
C ASP A 340 14.46 -20.24 -26.04
N HIS A 341 13.76 -21.35 -25.78
CA HIS A 341 13.55 -22.41 -26.77
C HIS A 341 12.10 -22.96 -26.79
N SER A 342 11.18 -22.39 -27.60
CA SER A 342 10.16 -23.13 -28.39
C SER A 342 9.02 -22.24 -28.97
N PRO A 343 8.50 -22.52 -30.20
CA PRO A 343 7.52 -21.69 -30.90
C PRO A 343 6.05 -21.85 -30.46
N ALA A 344 5.71 -22.81 -29.58
CA ALA A 344 4.33 -23.17 -29.25
C ALA A 344 3.57 -22.17 -28.33
N CYS A 345 4.16 -21.02 -28.02
CA CYS A 345 3.68 -20.09 -26.98
C CYS A 345 2.71 -18.99 -27.50
N LYS A 346 2.47 -18.87 -28.81
CA LYS A 346 1.74 -17.71 -29.38
C LYS A 346 0.24 -17.63 -29.00
N ASP A 347 -0.46 -18.76 -28.84
CA ASP A 347 -1.91 -18.74 -28.53
C ASP A 347 -2.24 -18.62 -27.03
N LYS A 348 -1.37 -19.13 -26.14
CA LYS A 348 -1.48 -18.87 -24.69
C LYS A 348 -1.07 -17.43 -24.33
N LYS A 349 -0.15 -16.81 -25.09
CA LYS A 349 0.26 -15.39 -24.96
C LYS A 349 -0.93 -14.41 -25.07
N LYS A 350 -1.86 -14.64 -26.00
CA LYS A 350 -2.97 -13.71 -26.28
C LYS A 350 -4.08 -13.75 -25.22
N LYS A 351 -4.37 -14.93 -24.65
CA LYS A 351 -5.43 -15.12 -23.64
C LYS A 351 -5.13 -14.51 -22.26
N THR A 352 -3.86 -14.49 -21.85
CA THR A 352 -3.48 -13.99 -20.51
C THR A 352 -3.33 -12.47 -20.47
N ILE A 353 -2.88 -11.83 -21.56
CA ILE A 353 -2.80 -10.36 -21.70
C ILE A 353 -4.21 -9.73 -21.69
N ASP A 354 -5.19 -10.43 -22.27
CA ASP A 354 -6.57 -9.95 -22.38
C ASP A 354 -7.33 -9.97 -21.03
N GLN A 355 -6.76 -10.55 -19.98
CA GLN A 355 -7.38 -10.64 -18.64
C GLN A 355 -6.78 -9.68 -17.61
N SER A 356 -5.67 -8.99 -17.90
CA SER A 356 -4.99 -8.10 -16.94
C SER A 356 -5.54 -6.67 -16.93
N MET A 357 -5.59 -6.03 -15.75
CA MET A 357 -5.90 -4.60 -15.59
C MET A 357 -4.58 -3.83 -15.44
N LEU A 358 -4.12 -3.18 -16.50
CA LEU A 358 -2.82 -2.51 -16.52
C LEU A 358 -2.98 -1.01 -16.72
N LEU A 359 -2.13 -0.23 -16.08
CA LEU A 359 -1.99 1.20 -16.31
C LEU A 359 -0.60 1.49 -16.87
N CYS A 360 -0.52 2.50 -17.73
CA CYS A 360 0.73 3.02 -18.26
C CYS A 360 0.88 4.48 -17.87
N CYS A 361 2.00 4.81 -17.23
CA CYS A 361 2.41 6.17 -16.94
C CYS A 361 3.44 6.62 -17.99
N LYS A 362 3.18 7.76 -18.63
CA LYS A 362 4.20 8.51 -19.36
C LYS A 362 4.65 9.66 -18.48
N LEU A 363 5.86 9.56 -17.94
CA LEU A 363 6.49 10.54 -17.07
C LEU A 363 7.50 11.36 -17.86
N TYR A 364 7.29 12.67 -17.95
CA TYR A 364 8.17 13.60 -18.64
C TYR A 364 8.97 14.44 -17.64
N ILE A 365 10.29 14.39 -17.76
CA ILE A 365 11.23 15.11 -16.91
C ILE A 365 12.05 16.06 -17.77
N SER A 366 12.17 17.31 -17.33
CA SER A 366 12.96 18.36 -17.97
C SER A 366 14.46 18.15 -17.73
N GLU A 367 15.02 17.03 -18.18
CA GLU A 367 16.46 16.75 -18.21
C GLU A 367 16.72 15.55 -19.14
N SER A 368 17.77 15.61 -19.97
CA SER A 368 18.20 14.48 -20.81
C SER A 368 19.71 14.51 -21.13
N ARG A 369 20.46 15.40 -20.50
CA ARG A 369 21.90 15.64 -20.72
C ARG A 369 22.72 15.23 -19.48
N ASN A 370 22.15 15.37 -18.28
CA ASN A 370 22.76 14.99 -17.01
C ASN A 370 22.50 13.50 -16.70
N HIS A 371 23.43 12.65 -17.12
CA HIS A 371 23.33 11.19 -16.91
C HIS A 371 23.26 10.79 -15.43
N ALA A 372 23.94 11.49 -14.52
CA ALA A 372 23.88 11.17 -13.10
C ALA A 372 22.48 11.38 -12.51
N ALA A 373 21.79 12.44 -12.96
CA ALA A 373 20.39 12.68 -12.60
C ALA A 373 19.48 11.60 -13.19
N LEU A 374 19.64 11.26 -14.48
CA LEU A 374 18.85 10.21 -15.13
C LEU A 374 19.04 8.84 -14.45
N ASP A 375 20.28 8.48 -14.13
CA ASP A 375 20.58 7.23 -13.43
C ASP A 375 19.97 7.18 -12.03
N ALA A 376 19.94 8.31 -11.31
CA ALA A 376 19.29 8.40 -10.02
C ALA A 376 17.77 8.20 -10.13
N ILE A 377 17.15 8.81 -11.13
CA ILE A 377 15.71 8.66 -11.43
C ILE A 377 15.38 7.21 -11.81
N GLU A 378 16.18 6.59 -12.69
CA GLU A 378 15.97 5.19 -13.09
C GLU A 378 16.21 4.21 -11.93
N ARG A 379 17.20 4.46 -11.07
CA ARG A 379 17.41 3.65 -9.86
C ARG A 379 16.22 3.76 -8.92
N ALA A 380 15.64 4.95 -8.76
CA ALA A 380 14.45 5.15 -7.95
C ALA A 380 13.25 4.35 -8.50
N ALA A 381 13.09 4.31 -9.83
CA ALA A 381 12.05 3.49 -10.45
C ALA A 381 12.24 1.98 -10.17
N ARG A 382 13.49 1.50 -10.15
CA ARG A 382 13.85 0.10 -9.93
C ARG A 382 13.72 -0.37 -8.47
N LEU A 383 13.42 0.53 -7.53
CA LEU A 383 13.14 0.17 -6.14
C LEU A 383 11.85 -0.64 -6.01
N ASP A 384 10.90 -0.41 -6.92
CA ASP A 384 9.65 -1.14 -7.01
C ASP A 384 9.72 -2.14 -8.19
N PRO A 385 9.82 -3.45 -7.92
CA PRO A 385 9.92 -4.46 -8.98
C PRO A 385 8.60 -4.69 -9.73
N GLU A 386 7.49 -4.16 -9.23
CA GLU A 386 6.16 -4.33 -9.82
C GLU A 386 5.85 -3.28 -10.89
N SER A 387 6.65 -2.21 -10.99
CA SER A 387 6.56 -1.20 -12.04
C SER A 387 7.75 -1.31 -12.98
N VAL A 388 7.47 -1.45 -14.28
CA VAL A 388 8.52 -1.67 -15.28
C VAL A 388 8.63 -0.46 -16.19
N ILE A 389 9.82 0.14 -16.29
CA ILE A 389 10.15 1.05 -17.38
C ILE A 389 10.22 0.21 -18.66
N VAL A 390 9.21 0.34 -19.52
CA VAL A 390 9.11 -0.39 -20.80
C VAL A 390 9.75 0.37 -21.94
N ASN A 391 9.87 1.70 -21.82
CA ASN A 391 10.53 2.54 -22.82
C ASN A 391 11.12 3.80 -22.16
N LYS A 392 12.24 4.27 -22.68
CA LYS A 392 12.86 5.56 -22.37
C LYS A 392 13.14 6.28 -23.68
N PHE A 393 12.63 7.50 -23.81
CA PHE A 393 12.91 8.36 -24.95
C PHE A 393 13.61 9.62 -24.47
N GLU A 394 14.80 9.88 -25.00
CA GLU A 394 15.65 11.01 -24.62
C GLU A 394 15.79 11.98 -25.78
N ASP A 395 15.42 13.24 -25.57
CA ASP A 395 15.65 14.30 -26.55
C ASP A 395 16.62 15.34 -26.01
N ARG A 396 17.89 15.22 -26.44
CA ARG A 396 18.97 16.11 -26.02
C ARG A 396 18.80 17.54 -26.52
N ALA A 397 18.14 17.79 -27.65
CA ALA A 397 17.89 19.15 -28.13
C ALA A 397 16.84 19.85 -27.24
N TYR A 398 15.79 19.11 -26.90
CA TYR A 398 14.70 19.59 -26.05
C TYR A 398 15.08 19.63 -24.57
N ASN A 399 16.13 18.89 -24.19
CA ASN A 399 16.57 18.64 -22.83
C ASN A 399 15.43 18.09 -21.96
N ARG A 400 14.82 17.01 -22.45
CA ARG A 400 13.66 16.36 -21.86
C ARG A 400 13.72 14.85 -22.10
N VAL A 401 13.42 14.08 -21.07
CA VAL A 401 13.29 12.62 -21.14
C VAL A 401 11.85 12.22 -20.87
N ARG A 402 11.40 11.16 -21.55
CA ARG A 402 10.12 10.49 -21.28
C ARG A 402 10.38 9.06 -20.87
N TYR A 403 9.87 8.68 -19.70
CA TYR A 403 9.79 7.29 -19.27
C TYR A 403 8.36 6.78 -19.50
N THR A 404 8.25 5.61 -20.10
CA THR A 404 6.99 4.85 -20.18
C THR A 404 7.08 3.73 -19.17
N ILE A 405 6.20 3.75 -18.17
CA ILE A 405 6.22 2.84 -17.03
C ILE A 405 4.88 2.11 -16.98
N VAL A 406 4.89 0.79 -16.79
CA VAL A 406 3.67 -0.01 -16.75
C VAL A 406 3.60 -0.80 -15.45
N SER A 407 2.43 -0.82 -14.82
CA SER A 407 2.10 -1.74 -13.73
C SER A 407 0.60 -2.06 -13.73
N TYR A 408 0.16 -2.89 -12.80
CA TYR A 408 -1.25 -3.24 -12.62
C TYR A 408 -2.00 -2.23 -11.76
N VAL A 409 -3.32 -2.31 -11.81
CA VAL A 409 -4.23 -1.64 -10.88
C VAL A 409 -5.15 -2.67 -10.22
N MET A 410 -5.32 -2.54 -8.91
CA MET A 410 -6.15 -3.40 -8.08
C MET A 410 -7.45 -2.71 -7.71
N HIS A 411 -8.49 -3.53 -7.54
CA HIS A 411 -9.81 -3.09 -7.11
C HIS A 411 -10.21 -3.74 -5.79
N ASP A 412 -11.08 -3.07 -5.04
CA ASP A 412 -11.77 -3.67 -3.91
C ASP A 412 -12.92 -4.59 -4.38
N SER A 413 -13.65 -5.16 -3.41
CA SER A 413 -14.82 -6.01 -3.65
C SER A 413 -15.99 -5.28 -4.34
N THR A 414 -15.98 -3.95 -4.37
CA THR A 414 -16.97 -3.12 -5.07
C THR A 414 -16.58 -2.81 -6.51
N GLY A 415 -15.36 -3.19 -6.92
CA GLY A 415 -14.80 -2.85 -8.22
C GLY A 415 -14.22 -1.43 -8.28
N SER A 416 -13.95 -0.79 -7.14
CA SER A 416 -13.30 0.52 -7.07
C SER A 416 -11.79 0.37 -7.02
N ALA A 417 -11.04 1.17 -7.80
CA ALA A 417 -9.58 1.13 -7.76
C ALA A 417 -9.06 1.56 -6.38
N ILE A 418 -8.15 0.76 -5.82
CA ILE A 418 -7.59 0.99 -4.48
C ILE A 418 -6.07 1.06 -4.43
N TYR A 419 -5.38 0.49 -5.43
CA TYR A 419 -3.92 0.40 -5.39
C TYR A 419 -3.31 0.25 -6.79
N SER A 420 -2.18 0.92 -7.01
CA SER A 420 -1.28 0.65 -8.13
C SER A 420 0.17 0.91 -7.71
N PRO A 421 1.12 -0.01 -7.95
CA PRO A 421 2.55 0.21 -7.70
C PRO A 421 3.12 1.44 -8.44
N LEU A 422 2.49 1.82 -9.57
CA LEU A 422 2.88 3.02 -10.32
C LEU A 422 2.87 4.29 -9.44
N GLN A 423 2.01 4.40 -8.43
CA GLN A 423 1.97 5.56 -7.55
C GLN A 423 3.32 5.74 -6.84
N GLN A 424 3.80 4.70 -6.16
CA GLN A 424 5.04 4.75 -5.40
C GLN A 424 6.25 4.94 -6.32
N THR A 425 6.26 4.26 -7.46
CA THR A 425 7.33 4.37 -8.46
C THR A 425 7.44 5.79 -9.00
N VAL A 426 6.32 6.40 -9.41
CA VAL A 426 6.29 7.78 -9.92
C VAL A 426 6.72 8.76 -8.83
N MET A 427 6.29 8.56 -7.58
CA MET A 427 6.69 9.40 -6.45
C MET A 427 8.20 9.33 -6.17
N ALA A 428 8.80 8.13 -6.21
CA ALA A 428 10.23 7.95 -6.02
C ALA A 428 11.05 8.59 -7.15
N MET A 429 10.59 8.44 -8.40
CA MET A 429 11.21 9.09 -9.55
C MET A 429 11.10 10.62 -9.48
N ALA A 430 9.96 11.15 -9.05
CA ALA A 430 9.76 12.58 -8.85
C ALA A 430 10.68 13.13 -7.75
N GLU A 431 10.80 12.43 -6.62
CA GLU A 431 11.72 12.78 -5.53
C GLU A 431 13.17 12.85 -6.02
N ALA A 432 13.62 11.84 -6.76
CA ALA A 432 14.95 11.82 -7.36
C ALA A 432 15.16 12.98 -8.35
N ALA A 433 14.15 13.28 -9.17
CA ALA A 433 14.20 14.38 -10.14
C ALA A 433 14.31 15.74 -9.44
N PHE A 434 13.44 16.03 -8.46
CA PHE A 434 13.48 17.27 -7.70
C PHE A 434 14.74 17.43 -6.84
N GLY A 435 15.39 16.33 -6.46
CA GLY A 435 16.67 16.35 -5.75
C GLY A 435 17.89 16.56 -6.65
N ALA A 436 17.79 16.22 -7.94
CA ALA A 436 18.93 16.21 -8.87
C ALA A 436 18.91 17.33 -9.92
N ILE A 437 17.77 17.99 -10.14
CA ILE A 437 17.57 18.96 -11.20
C ILE A 437 17.12 20.30 -10.61
N ASN A 438 17.73 21.39 -11.06
CA ASN A 438 17.31 22.76 -10.76
C ASN A 438 16.98 23.50 -12.05
N LEU A 439 15.71 23.90 -12.21
CA LEU A 439 15.24 24.62 -13.41
C LEU A 439 15.89 26.00 -13.62
N GLU A 440 16.33 26.67 -12.58
CA GLU A 440 16.98 27.99 -12.71
C GLU A 440 18.31 27.89 -13.49
N GLN A 441 18.92 26.71 -13.45
CA GLN A 441 20.17 26.40 -14.15
C GLN A 441 19.94 25.61 -15.44
N HIS A 442 18.68 25.27 -15.75
CA HIS A 442 18.31 24.43 -16.89
C HIS A 442 18.14 25.22 -18.19
N SER A 443 18.50 24.59 -19.31
CA SER A 443 18.26 25.13 -20.66
C SER A 443 17.94 24.02 -21.67
N GLY A 444 17.15 24.34 -22.69
CA GLY A 444 16.64 23.38 -23.69
C GLY A 444 15.56 24.00 -24.60
N ALA A 445 15.36 23.43 -25.78
CA ALA A 445 14.48 23.99 -26.82
C ALA A 445 12.97 23.76 -26.58
N HIS A 446 12.59 22.82 -25.70
CA HIS A 446 11.18 22.53 -25.39
C HIS A 446 10.64 23.48 -24.31
N PRO A 447 9.46 24.09 -24.48
CA PRO A 447 8.83 24.87 -23.41
C PRO A 447 8.51 23.97 -22.21
N ARG A 448 8.66 24.45 -20.98
CA ARG A 448 8.50 23.61 -19.77
C ARG A 448 7.98 24.45 -18.62
N LEU A 449 7.21 23.81 -17.74
CA LEU A 449 6.71 24.42 -16.52
C LEU A 449 7.42 23.88 -15.28
N GLY A 450 7.94 22.65 -15.32
CA GLY A 450 8.46 21.94 -14.14
C GLY A 450 9.65 21.03 -14.43
N VAL A 451 10.36 20.64 -13.35
CA VAL A 451 11.32 19.53 -13.38
C VAL A 451 10.59 18.26 -13.77
N VAL A 452 9.52 17.94 -13.05
CA VAL A 452 8.52 16.95 -13.42
C VAL A 452 7.41 17.69 -14.15
N ASP A 453 7.52 17.74 -15.48
CA ASP A 453 6.74 18.65 -16.32
C ASP A 453 5.34 18.11 -16.64
N ASP A 454 5.23 16.82 -16.93
CA ASP A 454 3.96 16.19 -17.32
C ASP A 454 3.95 14.71 -16.91
N ILE A 455 2.82 14.26 -16.36
CA ILE A 455 2.56 12.87 -15.98
C ILE A 455 1.22 12.46 -16.57
N VAL A 456 1.21 11.41 -17.40
CA VAL A 456 -0.01 10.99 -18.09
C VAL A 456 -0.28 9.51 -17.88
N PHE A 457 -1.41 9.20 -17.26
CA PHE A 457 -1.87 7.83 -17.06
C PHE A 457 -2.80 7.39 -18.19
N HIS A 458 -2.54 6.20 -18.72
CA HIS A 458 -3.31 5.57 -19.77
C HIS A 458 -3.80 4.19 -19.32
N PRO A 459 -5.09 3.87 -19.51
CA PRO A 459 -5.54 2.51 -19.35
C PRO A 459 -4.96 1.60 -20.43
N LEU A 460 -4.43 0.46 -20.01
CA LEU A 460 -4.00 -0.64 -20.86
C LEU A 460 -4.81 -1.90 -20.56
N ALA A 461 -4.86 -2.82 -21.54
CA ALA A 461 -5.62 -4.05 -21.45
C ALA A 461 -7.08 -3.76 -21.01
N ARG A 462 -7.56 -4.36 -19.91
CA ARG A 462 -8.94 -4.20 -19.40
C ARG A 462 -9.15 -2.98 -18.49
N ALA A 463 -8.09 -2.25 -18.10
CA ALA A 463 -8.25 -1.06 -17.28
C ALA A 463 -9.11 -0.01 -18.02
N SER A 464 -9.89 0.76 -17.27
CA SER A 464 -10.71 1.84 -17.77
C SER A 464 -10.07 3.20 -17.51
N LEU A 465 -10.64 4.23 -18.11
CA LEU A 465 -10.19 5.60 -17.92
C LEU A 465 -10.37 6.06 -16.46
N ASP A 466 -11.32 5.48 -15.73
CA ASP A 466 -11.60 5.83 -14.34
C ASP A 466 -10.45 5.38 -13.41
N GLU A 467 -9.86 4.21 -13.63
CA GLU A 467 -8.67 3.79 -12.88
C GLU A 467 -7.46 4.68 -13.17
N ALA A 468 -7.28 5.09 -14.44
CA ALA A 468 -6.20 6.00 -14.81
C ALA A 468 -6.41 7.40 -14.17
N ALA A 469 -7.65 7.89 -14.15
CA ALA A 469 -8.00 9.17 -13.54
C ALA A 469 -7.89 9.13 -12.01
N TRP A 470 -8.28 8.02 -11.39
CA TRP A 470 -8.09 7.77 -9.96
C TRP A 470 -6.61 7.86 -9.58
N LEU A 471 -5.74 7.14 -10.31
CA LEU A 471 -4.30 7.15 -10.03
C LEU A 471 -3.68 8.54 -10.28
N ALA A 472 -4.11 9.23 -11.34
CA ALA A 472 -3.67 10.60 -11.64
C ALA A 472 -3.96 11.55 -10.47
N LYS A 473 -5.17 11.49 -9.89
CA LYS A 473 -5.57 12.29 -8.72
C LYS A 473 -4.77 11.93 -7.48
N ALA A 474 -4.58 10.64 -7.21
CA ALA A 474 -3.79 10.18 -6.06
C ALA A 474 -2.33 10.68 -6.13
N VAL A 475 -1.70 10.57 -7.29
CA VAL A 475 -0.33 11.09 -7.51
C VAL A 475 -0.28 12.62 -7.42
N ALA A 476 -1.31 13.32 -7.88
CA ALA A 476 -1.37 14.79 -7.77
C ALA A 476 -1.40 15.26 -6.31
N VAL A 477 -2.23 14.63 -5.46
CA VAL A 477 -2.28 14.92 -4.02
C VAL A 477 -0.91 14.69 -3.40
N ASP A 478 -0.28 13.55 -3.70
CA ASP A 478 1.02 13.20 -3.11
C ASP A 478 2.14 14.16 -3.57
N ILE A 479 2.21 14.50 -4.86
CA ILE A 479 3.22 15.44 -5.37
C ILE A 479 3.00 16.83 -4.77
N GLY A 480 1.76 17.33 -4.78
CA GLY A 480 1.42 18.65 -4.26
C GLY A 480 1.76 18.78 -2.77
N ASN A 481 1.38 17.79 -1.96
CA ASN A 481 1.60 17.82 -0.52
C ASN A 481 3.05 17.54 -0.14
N ARG A 482 3.69 16.53 -0.75
CA ARG A 482 5.04 16.12 -0.35
C ARG A 482 6.12 17.05 -0.87
N PHE A 483 6.03 17.47 -2.12
CA PHE A 483 7.08 18.28 -2.76
C PHE A 483 6.77 19.78 -2.76
N GLN A 484 5.59 20.19 -2.28
CA GLN A 484 5.16 21.59 -2.21
C GLN A 484 5.29 22.28 -3.59
N VAL A 485 4.82 21.58 -4.63
CA VAL A 485 4.82 22.03 -6.03
C VAL A 485 3.37 22.22 -6.47
N PRO A 486 3.01 23.31 -7.16
CA PRO A 486 1.68 23.45 -7.75
C PRO A 486 1.41 22.35 -8.77
N VAL A 487 0.27 21.68 -8.66
CA VAL A 487 -0.15 20.61 -9.58
C VAL A 487 -1.48 20.97 -10.23
N TYR A 488 -1.52 20.90 -11.56
CA TYR A 488 -2.75 21.05 -12.33
C TYR A 488 -3.17 19.73 -12.96
N LEU A 489 -4.42 19.36 -12.71
CA LEU A 489 -5.05 18.20 -13.30
C LEU A 489 -5.56 18.54 -14.71
N TYR A 490 -5.61 17.56 -15.61
CA TYR A 490 -6.24 17.73 -16.91
C TYR A 490 -6.98 16.47 -17.37
N ALA A 491 -7.82 16.65 -18.40
CA ALA A 491 -8.65 15.61 -19.00
C ALA A 491 -9.47 14.84 -17.96
N ALA A 492 -9.52 13.51 -18.01
CA ALA A 492 -10.37 12.72 -17.11
C ALA A 492 -10.02 12.88 -15.62
N ALA A 493 -8.80 13.36 -15.31
CA ALA A 493 -8.42 13.66 -13.95
C ALA A 493 -8.96 15.03 -13.47
N HIS A 494 -9.18 15.99 -14.37
CA HIS A 494 -9.68 17.31 -14.01
C HIS A 494 -11.20 17.31 -13.79
N PRO A 495 -11.72 18.01 -12.76
CA PRO A 495 -13.15 18.01 -12.44
C PRO A 495 -14.08 18.39 -13.60
N THR A 496 -13.63 19.29 -14.48
CA THR A 496 -14.37 19.73 -15.67
C THR A 496 -13.83 19.20 -17.00
N GLY A 497 -12.84 18.29 -16.99
CA GLY A 497 -12.29 17.74 -18.23
C GLY A 497 -11.38 18.68 -19.03
N LYS A 498 -10.78 19.69 -18.39
CA LYS A 498 -10.00 20.75 -19.07
C LYS A 498 -8.82 20.17 -19.85
N ALA A 499 -8.59 20.66 -21.06
CA ALA A 499 -7.48 20.19 -21.90
C ALA A 499 -6.12 20.74 -21.42
N LEU A 500 -5.07 19.91 -21.52
CA LEU A 500 -3.70 20.28 -21.14
C LEU A 500 -3.23 21.59 -21.82
N ASP A 501 -3.49 21.72 -23.11
CA ASP A 501 -3.09 22.87 -23.92
C ASP A 501 -3.77 24.18 -23.47
N THR A 502 -5.02 24.09 -22.99
CA THR A 502 -5.74 25.23 -22.40
C THR A 502 -5.03 25.71 -21.13
N ILE A 503 -4.70 24.79 -20.21
CA ILE A 503 -4.03 25.14 -18.96
C ILE A 503 -2.64 25.72 -19.24
N ARG A 504 -1.89 25.11 -20.16
CA ARG A 504 -0.58 25.61 -20.60
C ARG A 504 -0.68 27.05 -21.15
N ARG A 505 -1.69 27.36 -21.97
CA ARG A 505 -1.91 28.73 -22.47
C ARG A 505 -2.16 29.73 -21.35
N GLU A 506 -3.00 29.39 -20.38
CA GLU A 506 -3.31 30.25 -19.23
C GLU A 506 -2.09 30.51 -18.34
N LEU A 507 -1.25 29.49 -18.17
CA LEU A 507 0.02 29.60 -17.45
C LEU A 507 1.11 30.33 -18.26
N GLY A 508 0.86 30.67 -19.53
CA GLY A 508 1.83 31.40 -20.36
C GLY A 508 2.92 30.53 -20.97
N TYR A 509 2.71 29.21 -21.06
CA TYR A 509 3.66 28.21 -21.58
C TYR A 509 4.21 28.51 -22.98
N TYR A 510 3.43 29.19 -23.85
CA TYR A 510 3.80 29.45 -25.24
C TYR A 510 4.48 30.81 -25.48
N ARG A 511 4.92 31.52 -24.42
CA ARG A 511 5.62 32.80 -24.53
C ARG A 511 7.14 32.61 -24.35
N PRO A 512 7.96 32.70 -25.42
CA PRO A 512 9.42 32.56 -25.30
C PRO A 512 9.99 33.57 -24.30
N ASN A 513 11.02 33.18 -23.55
CA ASN A 513 11.78 34.14 -22.75
C ASN A 513 12.74 34.97 -23.64
N PHE A 514 13.29 36.04 -23.09
CA PHE A 514 13.89 37.20 -23.78
C PHE A 514 15.10 36.90 -24.71
N MET A 515 15.48 35.63 -24.93
CA MET A 515 16.70 35.20 -25.64
C MET A 515 16.46 34.47 -26.98
N GLY A 516 15.30 34.62 -27.61
CA GLY A 516 14.98 33.85 -28.83
C GLY A 516 14.56 32.41 -28.51
N SER A 517 14.62 31.49 -29.46
CA SER A 517 14.07 30.12 -29.41
C SER A 517 14.64 29.17 -28.31
N GLN A 518 15.34 29.68 -27.30
CA GLN A 518 15.89 28.93 -26.18
C GLN A 518 15.24 29.32 -24.85
N TRP A 519 14.58 28.37 -24.20
CA TRP A 519 13.88 28.57 -22.92
C TRP A 519 14.85 28.57 -21.72
N ALA A 520 15.80 29.50 -21.63
CA ALA A 520 16.75 29.56 -20.51
C ALA A 520 16.20 30.27 -19.25
N GLY A 521 16.25 29.63 -18.07
CA GLY A 521 15.88 30.24 -16.79
C GLY A 521 14.37 30.29 -16.48
N TRP A 522 14.03 30.78 -15.28
CA TRP A 522 12.65 30.90 -14.79
C TRP A 522 12.04 32.26 -15.15
N THR A 523 10.85 32.27 -15.75
CA THR A 523 10.19 33.52 -16.22
C THR A 523 8.75 33.68 -15.77
N MET A 524 8.26 32.78 -14.91
CA MET A 524 6.90 32.88 -14.39
C MET A 524 6.84 33.66 -13.07
N PRO A 525 5.71 34.32 -12.78
CA PRO A 525 5.48 34.95 -11.47
C PRO A 525 5.61 33.90 -10.35
N GLU A 526 6.21 34.27 -9.22
CA GLU A 526 6.35 33.38 -8.06
C GLU A 526 5.00 33.01 -7.42
N ILE A 527 3.93 33.74 -7.73
CA ILE A 527 2.57 33.49 -7.24
C ILE A 527 1.63 33.29 -8.43
N LEU A 528 0.97 32.15 -8.46
CA LEU A 528 -0.02 31.81 -9.48
C LEU A 528 -1.30 32.63 -9.29
N ARG A 529 -1.84 33.12 -10.41
CA ARG A 529 -3.11 33.88 -10.42
C ARG A 529 -4.32 32.98 -10.19
N GLU A 530 -4.26 31.76 -10.72
CA GLU A 530 -5.29 30.74 -10.54
C GLU A 530 -4.79 29.69 -9.56
N LYS A 531 -5.67 29.23 -8.68
CA LYS A 531 -5.34 28.21 -7.70
C LYS A 531 -5.06 26.88 -8.43
N PRO A 532 -3.95 26.18 -8.16
CA PRO A 532 -3.74 24.82 -8.67
C PRO A 532 -4.76 23.85 -8.06
N ASP A 533 -4.95 22.70 -8.70
CA ASP A 533 -5.81 21.64 -8.17
C ASP A 533 -5.24 21.07 -6.87
N GLU A 534 -3.93 20.84 -6.82
CA GLU A 534 -3.20 20.37 -5.63
C GLU A 534 -1.92 21.19 -5.39
N GLY A 535 -1.46 21.26 -4.13
CA GLY A 535 -0.25 21.98 -3.75
C GLY A 535 -0.42 23.51 -3.59
N PRO A 536 0.69 24.24 -3.36
CA PRO A 536 0.66 25.67 -3.05
C PRO A 536 0.45 26.55 -4.30
N THR A 537 -0.05 27.77 -4.11
CA THR A 537 -0.10 28.80 -5.18
C THR A 537 1.26 29.46 -5.42
N SER A 538 2.19 29.36 -4.46
CA SER A 538 3.57 29.82 -4.61
C SER A 538 4.38 28.80 -5.40
N ILE A 539 5.17 29.26 -6.36
CA ILE A 539 6.02 28.42 -7.18
C ILE A 539 7.45 28.48 -6.67
N CYS A 540 8.10 27.33 -6.51
CA CYS A 540 9.54 27.26 -6.31
C CYS A 540 10.24 27.31 -7.68
N PRO A 541 11.02 28.36 -8.02
CA PRO A 541 11.66 28.49 -9.34
C PRO A 541 12.54 27.31 -9.72
N ALA A 542 13.19 26.67 -8.73
CA ALA A 542 14.03 25.49 -8.96
C ALA A 542 13.25 24.23 -9.35
N ARG A 543 11.97 24.12 -8.99
CA ARG A 543 11.12 22.92 -9.19
C ARG A 543 10.02 23.12 -10.24
N GLY A 544 9.41 24.30 -10.27
CA GLY A 544 8.36 24.69 -11.20
C GLY A 544 6.97 24.15 -10.86
N ILE A 545 6.18 23.82 -11.88
CA ILE A 545 4.78 23.34 -11.81
C ILE A 545 4.70 21.94 -12.46
N SER A 546 3.85 21.05 -11.93
CA SER A 546 3.59 19.74 -12.52
C SER A 546 2.19 19.65 -13.13
N MET A 547 2.09 19.03 -14.30
CA MET A 547 0.82 18.73 -14.97
C MET A 547 0.54 17.24 -14.87
N ILE A 548 -0.68 16.84 -14.49
CA ILE A 548 -1.03 15.42 -14.34
C ILE A 548 -2.39 15.12 -14.95
N GLY A 549 -2.49 14.10 -15.79
CA GLY A 549 -3.72 13.79 -16.49
C GLY A 549 -3.94 12.30 -16.76
N ALA A 550 -5.14 12.00 -17.23
CA ALA A 550 -5.54 10.66 -17.64
C ALA A 550 -6.26 10.67 -18.99
N HIS A 551 -5.80 9.84 -19.92
CA HIS A 551 -6.32 9.73 -21.28
C HIS A 551 -6.33 8.30 -21.80
N VAL A 552 -7.28 7.98 -22.68
CA VAL A 552 -7.24 6.75 -23.49
C VAL A 552 -6.20 6.92 -24.61
N ALA A 553 -5.50 5.86 -25.03
CA ALA A 553 -4.62 5.93 -26.20
C ALA A 553 -5.40 6.39 -27.46
N ALA A 554 -4.84 7.31 -28.24
CA ALA A 554 -5.46 7.89 -29.44
C ALA A 554 -6.04 6.83 -30.39
N THR A 555 -5.29 5.75 -30.61
CA THR A 555 -5.70 4.60 -31.41
C THR A 555 -7.02 3.96 -30.96
N ARG A 556 -7.24 3.85 -29.64
CA ARG A 556 -8.49 3.29 -29.09
C ARG A 556 -9.65 4.27 -29.23
N ARG A 557 -9.40 5.59 -29.18
CA ARG A 557 -10.42 6.62 -29.47
C ARG A 557 -10.81 6.58 -30.94
N ILE A 558 -9.83 6.62 -31.84
CA ILE A 558 -10.05 6.58 -33.30
C ILE A 558 -10.77 5.28 -33.66
N ALA A 559 -10.32 4.13 -33.15
CA ALA A 559 -11.03 2.85 -33.35
C ALA A 559 -12.50 2.97 -32.94
N ARG A 560 -12.77 3.42 -31.70
CA ARG A 560 -14.16 3.59 -31.24
C ARG A 560 -14.97 4.50 -32.16
N MET A 561 -14.42 5.63 -32.61
CA MET A 561 -15.09 6.58 -33.49
C MET A 561 -15.30 6.05 -34.91
N VAL A 562 -14.47 5.11 -35.37
CA VAL A 562 -14.65 4.44 -36.67
C VAL A 562 -15.73 3.36 -36.61
N SER A 563 -15.88 2.69 -35.46
CA SER A 563 -16.89 1.64 -35.24
C SER A 563 -18.32 2.17 -35.24
N ALA A 564 -19.25 1.37 -35.79
CA ALA A 564 -20.68 1.62 -35.74
C ALA A 564 -21.18 1.86 -34.30
N ARG A 565 -20.63 1.14 -33.31
CA ARG A 565 -21.00 1.31 -31.89
C ARG A 565 -20.59 2.65 -31.30
N GLY A 566 -19.60 3.33 -31.88
CA GLY A 566 -19.18 4.66 -31.46
C GLY A 566 -19.73 5.79 -32.33
N GLY A 567 -20.73 5.50 -33.18
CA GLY A 567 -21.34 6.49 -34.07
C GLY A 567 -20.59 6.69 -35.40
N GLY A 568 -19.62 5.81 -35.69
CA GLY A 568 -18.83 5.81 -36.92
C GLY A 568 -19.54 5.16 -38.10
N LEU A 569 -18.76 4.44 -38.91
CA LEU A 569 -19.27 3.80 -40.12
C LEU A 569 -20.22 2.62 -39.77
N PRO A 570 -21.43 2.55 -40.37
CA PRO A 570 -22.37 1.47 -40.09
C PRO A 570 -21.79 0.13 -40.55
N THR A 571 -22.12 -0.97 -39.86
CA THR A 571 -21.61 -2.33 -40.12
C THR A 571 -20.09 -2.53 -39.97
N VAL A 572 -19.37 -1.54 -39.43
CA VAL A 572 -17.94 -1.67 -39.09
C VAL A 572 -17.79 -1.93 -37.60
N GLN A 573 -17.04 -2.97 -37.24
CA GLN A 573 -16.54 -3.19 -35.88
C GLN A 573 -15.03 -2.97 -35.87
N THR A 574 -14.51 -2.39 -34.80
CA THR A 574 -13.08 -2.07 -34.73
C THR A 574 -12.45 -2.52 -33.43
N LEU A 575 -11.15 -2.76 -33.46
CA LEU A 575 -10.33 -2.99 -32.29
C LEU A 575 -9.00 -2.25 -32.42
N GLY A 576 -8.68 -1.40 -31.45
CA GLY A 576 -7.37 -0.77 -31.36
C GLY A 576 -6.35 -1.75 -30.77
N LEU A 577 -5.31 -2.07 -31.54
CA LEU A 577 -4.26 -3.01 -31.22
C LEU A 577 -2.92 -2.28 -31.08
N VAL A 578 -2.04 -2.79 -30.22
CA VAL A 578 -0.64 -2.35 -30.15
C VAL A 578 0.16 -3.21 -31.13
N HIS A 579 0.93 -2.59 -32.03
CA HIS A 579 1.71 -3.29 -33.05
C HIS A 579 3.17 -2.83 -33.03
N GLY A 580 4.08 -3.66 -32.53
CA GLY A 580 5.49 -3.29 -32.37
C GLY A 580 5.73 -2.23 -31.29
N GLU A 581 6.97 -1.71 -31.21
CA GLU A 581 7.40 -0.80 -30.15
C GLU A 581 6.98 0.66 -30.40
N ASP A 582 6.74 1.04 -31.67
CA ASP A 582 6.45 2.42 -32.08
C ASP A 582 5.17 2.60 -32.94
N SER A 583 4.37 1.55 -33.15
CA SER A 583 3.14 1.67 -33.94
C SER A 583 1.91 1.04 -33.27
N THR A 584 0.74 1.43 -33.73
CA THR A 584 -0.53 0.89 -33.23
C THR A 584 -1.45 0.68 -34.41
N GLU A 585 -2.20 -0.42 -34.40
CA GLU A 585 -3.08 -0.80 -35.49
C GLU A 585 -4.54 -0.61 -35.11
N ILE A 586 -5.39 -0.30 -36.07
CA ILE A 586 -6.84 -0.35 -35.92
C ILE A 586 -7.34 -1.50 -36.79
N ALA A 587 -7.60 -2.65 -36.17
CA ALA A 587 -8.25 -3.76 -36.87
C ALA A 587 -9.70 -3.40 -37.13
N CYS A 588 -10.10 -3.38 -38.41
CA CYS A 588 -11.46 -3.07 -38.84
C CYS A 588 -12.12 -4.32 -39.45
N MET A 589 -13.18 -4.81 -38.83
CA MET A 589 -14.02 -5.88 -39.34
C MET A 589 -15.21 -5.28 -40.07
N LEU A 590 -15.31 -5.54 -41.38
CA LEU A 590 -16.40 -5.09 -42.22
C LEU A 590 -17.46 -6.20 -42.27
N LEU A 591 -18.57 -6.01 -41.55
CA LEU A 591 -19.65 -7.01 -41.51
C LEU A 591 -20.41 -7.07 -42.84
N GLU A 592 -20.47 -5.95 -43.56
CA GLU A 592 -21.07 -5.84 -44.90
C GLU A 592 -20.09 -5.16 -45.87
N PRO A 593 -19.02 -5.87 -46.31
CA PRO A 593 -17.91 -5.28 -47.06
C PRO A 593 -18.36 -4.64 -48.38
N ASN A 594 -19.43 -5.15 -49.00
CA ASN A 594 -19.98 -4.65 -50.25
C ASN A 594 -20.69 -3.28 -50.12
N GLN A 595 -21.00 -2.82 -48.89
CA GLN A 595 -21.65 -1.52 -48.65
C GLN A 595 -20.69 -0.40 -48.25
N ILE A 596 -19.64 -0.73 -47.48
CA ILE A 596 -18.74 0.26 -46.89
C ILE A 596 -17.38 0.30 -47.59
N GLY A 597 -16.83 -0.87 -47.98
CA GLY A 597 -15.51 -0.99 -48.62
C GLY A 597 -14.34 -0.60 -47.71
N GLY A 598 -13.14 -1.15 -47.98
CA GLY A 598 -11.93 -0.86 -47.21
C GLY A 598 -11.43 0.59 -47.35
N GLU A 599 -11.58 1.18 -48.54
CA GLU A 599 -11.13 2.55 -48.83
C GLU A 599 -11.87 3.61 -47.99
N ARG A 600 -13.19 3.45 -47.82
CA ARG A 600 -13.99 4.38 -47.00
C ARG A 600 -13.60 4.33 -45.53
N VAL A 601 -13.23 3.14 -45.04
CA VAL A 601 -12.74 2.93 -43.68
C VAL A 601 -11.37 3.56 -43.51
N GLN A 602 -10.46 3.34 -44.46
CA GLN A 602 -9.13 3.96 -44.49
C GLN A 602 -9.23 5.50 -44.43
N ASN A 603 -10.02 6.11 -45.32
CA ASN A 603 -10.18 7.57 -45.37
C ASN A 603 -10.77 8.13 -44.06
N HIS A 604 -11.67 7.38 -43.41
CA HIS A 604 -12.26 7.79 -42.15
C HIS A 604 -11.28 7.71 -40.98
N VAL A 605 -10.43 6.67 -40.95
CA VAL A 605 -9.33 6.54 -39.97
C VAL A 605 -8.32 7.68 -40.16
N GLU A 606 -7.89 7.94 -41.40
CA GLU A 606 -6.94 9.02 -41.73
C GLU A 606 -7.47 10.39 -41.31
N MET A 607 -8.74 10.68 -41.58
CA MET A 607 -9.39 11.93 -41.17
C MET A 607 -9.38 12.11 -39.64
N LEU A 608 -9.75 11.06 -38.88
CA LEU A 608 -9.80 11.10 -37.42
C LEU A 608 -8.40 11.16 -36.79
N ALA A 609 -7.43 10.47 -37.39
CA ALA A 609 -6.04 10.52 -36.98
C ALA A 609 -5.40 11.89 -37.22
N ALA A 610 -5.70 12.53 -38.36
CA ALA A 610 -5.23 13.88 -38.67
C ALA A 610 -5.74 14.93 -37.66
N GLN A 611 -6.97 14.77 -37.14
CA GLN A 611 -7.49 15.62 -36.06
C GLN A 611 -6.71 15.47 -34.75
N GLU A 612 -6.07 14.32 -34.54
CA GLU A 612 -5.21 14.05 -33.40
C GLU A 612 -3.71 14.20 -33.71
N GLY A 613 -3.35 14.69 -34.90
CA GLY A 613 -1.96 14.93 -35.32
C GLY A 613 -1.14 13.64 -35.51
N LEU A 614 -1.79 12.55 -35.93
CA LEU A 614 -1.18 11.24 -36.14
C LEU A 614 -1.04 10.91 -37.62
N ASP A 615 0.09 10.33 -37.99
CA ASP A 615 0.31 9.75 -39.31
C ASP A 615 -0.31 8.34 -39.38
N VAL A 616 -0.92 8.02 -40.52
CA VAL A 616 -1.59 6.73 -40.77
C VAL A 616 -1.00 6.09 -42.02
N GLU A 617 -0.54 4.85 -41.90
CA GLU A 617 -0.11 4.05 -43.04
C GLU A 617 -1.31 3.44 -43.78
N LYS A 618 -1.09 3.07 -45.05
CA LYS A 618 -2.13 2.46 -45.87
C LYS A 618 -2.48 1.06 -45.33
N GLY A 619 -3.76 0.87 -44.97
CA GLY A 619 -4.26 -0.40 -44.47
C GLY A 619 -4.20 -1.54 -45.49
N TYR A 620 -4.16 -2.77 -44.99
CA TYR A 620 -4.15 -3.99 -45.78
C TYR A 620 -5.25 -4.96 -45.32
N PHE A 621 -5.74 -5.80 -46.23
CA PHE A 621 -6.69 -6.86 -45.89
C PHE A 621 -5.95 -8.08 -45.35
N THR A 622 -6.43 -8.63 -44.23
CA THR A 622 -5.92 -9.89 -43.67
C THR A 622 -6.54 -11.12 -44.34
N ASP A 623 -7.66 -10.94 -45.04
CA ASP A 623 -8.40 -11.97 -45.77
C ASP A 623 -8.64 -11.54 -47.22
N HIS A 624 -8.86 -12.48 -48.13
CA HIS A 624 -9.26 -12.14 -49.49
C HIS A 624 -10.71 -11.64 -49.51
N SER A 625 -10.96 -10.45 -50.08
CA SER A 625 -12.34 -10.00 -50.32
C SER A 625 -13.05 -10.96 -51.29
N PRO A 626 -14.40 -11.01 -51.29
CA PRO A 626 -15.13 -11.81 -52.28
C PRO A 626 -14.68 -11.54 -53.72
N ASP A 627 -14.40 -10.29 -54.08
CA ASP A 627 -13.88 -9.92 -55.39
C ASP A 627 -12.45 -10.44 -55.62
N MET A 628 -11.57 -10.37 -54.63
CA MET A 628 -10.22 -10.96 -54.72
C MET A 628 -10.26 -12.49 -54.82
N ILE A 629 -11.22 -13.14 -54.14
CA ILE A 629 -11.45 -14.59 -54.26
C ILE A 629 -11.95 -14.92 -55.67
N ILE A 630 -12.91 -14.16 -56.20
CA ILE A 630 -13.43 -14.31 -57.56
C ILE A 630 -12.32 -14.05 -58.58
N GLU A 631 -11.54 -12.98 -58.45
CA GLU A 631 -10.46 -12.63 -59.35
C GLU A 631 -9.33 -13.67 -59.30
N LYS A 632 -8.97 -14.16 -58.12
CA LYS A 632 -8.01 -15.26 -57.94
C LYS A 632 -8.55 -16.58 -58.51
N TYR A 633 -9.84 -16.86 -58.34
CA TYR A 633 -10.51 -18.02 -58.95
C TYR A 633 -10.55 -17.91 -60.48
N MET A 634 -10.91 -16.74 -61.03
CA MET A 634 -10.92 -16.48 -62.47
C MET A 634 -9.52 -16.60 -63.06
N LYS A 635 -8.50 -16.12 -62.35
CA LYS A 635 -7.10 -16.24 -62.78
C LYS A 635 -6.65 -17.70 -62.81
N LEU A 636 -6.90 -18.45 -61.74
CA LEU A 636 -6.57 -19.88 -61.65
C LEU A 636 -7.35 -20.74 -62.66
N THR A 637 -8.59 -20.38 -62.99
CA THR A 637 -9.41 -21.12 -63.97
C THR A 637 -9.20 -20.67 -65.42
N SER A 638 -8.57 -19.51 -65.64
CA SER A 638 -8.12 -19.04 -66.96
C SER A 638 -6.74 -19.59 -67.36
N GLU A 639 -5.90 -19.94 -66.39
CA GLU A 639 -4.58 -20.55 -66.63
C GLU A 639 -4.68 -22.02 -67.10
N ASP A 640 -5.80 -22.72 -66.83
CA ASP A 640 -6.08 -24.10 -67.29
C ASP A 640 -6.74 -24.17 -68.69
N ARG A 641 -6.78 -23.06 -69.45
CA ARG A 641 -7.45 -23.00 -70.77
C ARG A 641 -6.59 -22.53 -71.95
N ASN A 642 -5.27 -22.51 -71.83
CA ASN A 642 -4.36 -22.35 -72.98
C ASN A 642 -3.31 -23.46 -73.06
#